data_AF-A0A8T3X6B7-F1
#
_entry.id   AF-A0A8T3X6B7-F1
#
_cell.length_a   1.000
_cell.length_b   1.000
_cell.length_c   1.000
_cell.angle_alpha   90.00
_cell.angle_beta   90.00
_cell.angle_gamma   90.00
#
_symmetry.space_group_name_H-M   'P 1'
#
loop_
_entity.id
_entity.type
_entity.pdbx_description
1 polymer ?
#
loop_
_entity_poly.entity_id
_entity_poly.type
_entity_poly.pdbx_seq_one_letter_code
_entity_poly.pdbx_strand_id
1 'polypeptide(L)'
;MGKKMVHLKIIKLYFAPFLLFILLIAPVFAGDVAYIYRKSFRIDNIIIETFQDLGFSVEKIQEDRIPSDLSKYRLIFLGDENFKNINKIKDIIAENPSIIVNSYHGKELGLTDNEGVSQLGSSGPLSVLKNGNLIQAYTSESGHRGMSVNYLYLDTLNKAPSLKKIASTEPTSSGYKFGDVIACGSTGSLLMNGKVAKKNLCFFGIAESDFWTSSARKLFEETVNFVAITCSSDSQCPIGISSKPFCSQNSLSVNQTSYICENPGELNSRCTLSTERIVKEQCIFGCQNNKCQESKHDVSLIDFINSINKIRIENSEGMLIEDNNLKCNEKYKISVSVKNSGDHFENVTFLSTLDSLSFNHLPISNMEPGDTSLKSKTVNITLSEGFYRINIKALINKDENLLDNSAQREVFVSCSTRFIVCSLNTQCNDNNPLTFDECINSGTEASLCRNTEINCASNSDCGATGFIGTEFCSEKNVVKNYQTSKCINAGTKDSFCSTSISPKEVVSCSITCSSGICVQCRNDLDCNDSDSGTKDICNNAGSAESYCSHTTINEQITCRKNSDCGLDGFIDSPFCSGNNVAQKFNIYTCNNAGTTQSSCSSSITEKVKEQCTNECLNSLCVDQTPGKHDVSLIDISGGVNRIKIENESGDLVSSEELKCNEKYKIIVKVKNSGEFYENVSFSGNIGSLLFSHVPIQNLAPSGTSEKTRTVNITLAEGTYTIRVGANIPKDDNEGDNIVQRDIKVVCKATEPSVHKPFCIDSDNGKDFGTKGNVSYLTKVTITNGSIQNPGQIISVTYGASTSFDYCIDSSTVIEYSCFSNETGSFPSSVRYKCPFGCENSVCRDSSISLQNLSSCSVLNIPNMIYKLNRNVYAFNRNNNIVNTCFIIKADNVTFDGSGFKVVGEKSHFNYGITTEKVKNATIKNVLIEDFYYGIFLNDTDNSFIDNSIIQQNFNGIYLTLSSNNKIANSIVNNNTYSGIVVFNGSNLNTITRNKISDHSDGDGILIEKSIGNNINDNKVERNLQGIDIFDKSSGNNINKNTIGKNGNGIAIYLSLINVASDNLIRENDLGLIIEGGAQNTIKRNTFFQNKDKDISLQGNTKGNFVEGNFFL
;
A
#
# COMPACT_ATOMS: atom_id res chain seq x y z
N MET A 1 -7.80 -69.51 -13.39
CA MET A 1 -7.17 -69.64 -14.73
C MET A 1 -5.94 -68.75 -14.72
N GLY A 2 -4.70 -69.14 -15.03
CA GLY A 2 -3.99 -70.39 -15.27
C GLY A 2 -2.48 -70.07 -15.08
N LYS A 3 -1.71 -70.98 -14.46
CA LYS A 3 -0.52 -71.71 -15.01
C LYS A 3 0.66 -70.81 -15.45
N LYS A 4 1.95 -71.06 -15.15
CA LYS A 4 2.72 -72.30 -14.89
C LYS A 4 4.16 -71.87 -14.47
N MET A 5 4.79 -72.45 -13.43
CA MET A 5 5.84 -73.51 -13.43
C MET A 5 7.24 -73.08 -13.95
N VAL A 6 8.43 -73.54 -13.52
CA VAL A 6 9.00 -74.53 -12.54
C VAL A 6 10.55 -74.52 -12.78
N HIS A 7 11.45 -74.67 -11.81
CA HIS A 7 12.40 -75.81 -11.54
C HIS A 7 13.70 -75.23 -10.88
N LEU A 8 14.54 -75.86 -10.05
CA LEU A 8 14.55 -77.10 -9.25
C LEU A 8 15.88 -77.16 -8.44
N LYS A 9 15.82 -77.56 -7.14
CA LYS A 9 16.63 -78.52 -6.29
C LYS A 9 18.18 -78.62 -6.40
N ILE A 10 19.01 -79.10 -5.45
CA ILE A 10 19.02 -79.74 -4.09
C ILE A 10 20.52 -79.86 -3.66
N ILE A 11 20.91 -80.00 -2.36
CA ILE A 11 21.61 -81.13 -1.65
C ILE A 11 22.02 -80.54 -0.26
N LYS A 12 21.51 -80.88 0.96
CA LYS A 12 21.51 -82.03 1.91
C LYS A 12 22.82 -82.32 2.74
N LEU A 13 22.70 -82.16 4.08
CA LEU A 13 23.22 -82.97 5.25
C LEU A 13 24.75 -82.97 5.59
N TYR A 14 25.32 -83.14 6.80
CA TYR A 14 24.93 -83.62 8.17
C TYR A 14 25.96 -83.17 9.28
N PHE A 15 25.48 -82.85 10.50
CA PHE A 15 25.90 -83.16 11.92
C PHE A 15 27.35 -83.00 12.54
N ALA A 16 27.44 -82.11 13.56
CA ALA A 16 27.99 -82.12 14.98
C ALA A 16 29.26 -82.93 15.41
N PRO A 17 29.91 -82.76 16.61
CA PRO A 17 29.77 -81.84 17.79
C PRO A 17 31.12 -81.31 18.42
N PHE A 18 31.13 -80.29 19.32
CA PHE A 18 31.95 -80.20 20.58
C PHE A 18 31.78 -78.87 21.37
N LEU A 19 31.98 -78.95 22.69
CA LEU A 19 32.01 -77.90 23.73
C LEU A 19 32.60 -76.53 23.30
N LEU A 20 31.95 -75.43 23.73
CA LEU A 20 32.66 -74.17 23.97
C LEU A 20 32.06 -73.37 25.15
N PHE A 21 32.97 -73.03 26.07
CA PHE A 21 32.89 -72.10 27.19
C PHE A 21 31.83 -70.99 27.07
N ILE A 22 30.86 -70.97 27.99
CA ILE A 22 30.13 -69.74 28.34
C ILE A 22 31.03 -68.96 29.30
N LEU A 23 31.78 -68.01 28.76
CA LEU A 23 32.39 -66.94 29.54
C LEU A 23 31.25 -66.05 30.05
N LEU A 24 30.81 -66.30 31.29
CA LEU A 24 30.05 -65.32 32.07
C LEU A 24 30.99 -64.13 32.32
N ILE A 25 31.00 -63.19 31.39
CA ILE A 25 31.46 -61.83 31.68
C ILE A 25 30.36 -61.24 32.56
N ALA A 26 30.56 -61.31 33.87
CA ALA A 26 29.81 -60.48 34.80
C ALA A 26 29.94 -59.03 34.30
N PRO A 27 28.85 -58.24 34.25
CA PRO A 27 28.98 -56.82 33.96
C PRO A 27 29.98 -56.26 34.96
N VAL A 28 31.05 -55.66 34.45
CA VAL A 28 31.91 -54.81 35.26
C VAL A 28 30.98 -53.68 35.72
N PHE A 29 30.50 -53.76 36.96
CA PHE A 29 29.71 -52.69 37.57
C PHE A 29 30.60 -51.44 37.51
N ALA A 30 30.25 -50.49 36.64
CA ALA A 30 30.89 -49.19 36.60
C ALA A 30 30.63 -48.51 37.96
N GLY A 31 31.67 -47.93 38.57
CA GLY A 31 31.48 -47.19 39.82
C GLY A 31 30.57 -45.98 39.61
N ASP A 32 29.75 -45.63 40.60
CA ASP A 32 28.95 -44.41 40.58
C ASP A 32 29.81 -43.15 40.79
N VAL A 33 30.91 -43.27 41.55
CA VAL A 33 31.84 -42.17 41.86
C VAL A 33 33.19 -42.43 41.21
N ALA A 34 33.68 -41.48 40.41
CA ALA A 34 35.06 -41.46 39.93
C ALA A 34 35.95 -40.75 40.95
N TYR A 35 36.70 -41.52 41.75
CA TYR A 35 37.72 -40.97 42.66
C TYR A 35 39.02 -40.75 41.89
N ILE A 36 39.34 -39.51 41.54
CA ILE A 36 40.55 -39.16 40.80
C ILE A 36 41.70 -38.95 41.78
N TYR A 37 42.79 -39.72 41.59
CA TYR A 37 43.99 -39.65 42.42
C TYR A 37 45.27 -39.68 41.60
N ARG A 38 46.37 -39.21 42.17
CA ARG A 38 47.72 -39.26 41.58
C ARG A 38 48.57 -40.35 42.23
N LYS A 39 48.67 -40.34 43.56
CA LYS A 39 49.46 -41.30 44.35
C LYS A 39 48.52 -42.21 45.13
N SER A 40 48.67 -43.52 44.97
CA SER A 40 47.76 -44.51 45.60
C SER A 40 47.73 -44.46 47.13
N PHE A 41 48.79 -43.99 47.78
CA PHE A 41 48.84 -43.82 49.25
C PHE A 41 48.15 -42.54 49.76
N ARG A 42 47.68 -41.66 48.86
CA ARG A 42 46.90 -40.45 49.19
C ARG A 42 45.39 -40.68 49.02
N ILE A 43 44.98 -41.91 48.74
CA ILE A 43 43.57 -42.27 48.65
C ILE A 43 43.01 -42.29 50.07
N ASP A 44 41.94 -41.54 50.26
CA ASP A 44 41.25 -41.39 51.54
C ASP A 44 40.15 -42.46 51.68
N ASN A 45 40.33 -43.37 52.63
CA ASN A 45 39.38 -44.47 52.84
C ASN A 45 38.10 -44.01 53.57
N ILE A 46 38.15 -42.99 54.42
CA ILE A 46 36.98 -42.48 55.14
C ILE A 46 36.02 -41.81 54.14
N ILE A 47 36.56 -41.09 53.15
CA ILE A 47 35.77 -40.55 52.03
C ILE A 47 35.10 -41.67 51.24
N ILE A 48 35.83 -42.74 50.91
CA ILE A 48 35.31 -43.89 50.17
C ILE A 48 34.19 -44.58 50.96
N GLU A 49 34.41 -44.85 52.25
CA GLU A 49 33.42 -45.43 53.16
C GLU A 49 32.16 -44.55 53.25
N THR A 50 32.33 -43.23 53.32
CA THR A 50 31.20 -42.30 53.35
C THR A 50 30.36 -42.34 52.06
N PHE A 51 30.99 -42.45 50.89
CA PHE A 51 30.27 -42.67 49.63
C PHE A 51 29.53 -44.01 49.60
N GLN A 52 30.15 -45.08 50.10
CA GLN A 52 29.55 -46.41 50.17
C GLN A 52 28.34 -46.45 51.10
N ASP A 53 28.40 -45.74 52.24
CA ASP A 53 27.29 -45.63 53.18
C ASP A 53 26.10 -44.82 52.61
N LEU A 54 26.37 -43.92 51.65
CA LEU A 54 25.35 -43.24 50.85
C LEU A 54 24.83 -44.09 49.67
N GLY A 55 25.32 -45.33 49.51
CA GLY A 55 24.91 -46.26 48.48
C GLY A 55 25.63 -46.11 47.13
N PHE A 56 26.72 -45.34 47.08
CA PHE A 56 27.52 -45.18 45.86
C PHE A 56 28.66 -46.19 45.80
N SER A 57 28.82 -46.83 44.64
CA SER A 57 30.05 -47.56 44.32
C SER A 57 31.17 -46.60 43.89
N VAL A 58 32.41 -46.84 44.33
CA VAL A 58 33.54 -45.94 44.06
C VAL A 58 34.59 -46.62 43.19
N GLU A 59 34.86 -46.05 42.01
CA GLU A 59 35.95 -46.46 41.13
C GLU A 59 37.14 -45.52 41.30
N LYS A 60 38.32 -46.08 41.59
CA LYS A 60 39.55 -45.31 41.81
C LYS A 60 40.29 -45.15 40.48
N ILE A 61 40.44 -43.91 40.00
CA ILE A 61 41.02 -43.59 38.70
C ILE A 61 42.31 -42.80 38.88
N GLN A 62 43.43 -43.35 38.42
CA GLN A 62 44.72 -42.68 38.47
C GLN A 62 44.83 -41.60 37.37
N GLU A 63 45.51 -40.48 37.64
CA GLU A 63 45.58 -39.30 36.74
C GLU A 63 45.97 -39.61 35.28
N ASP A 64 46.83 -40.60 35.06
CA ASP A 64 47.32 -40.99 33.73
C ASP A 64 46.34 -41.92 32.97
N ARG A 65 45.31 -42.43 33.65
CA ARG A 65 44.33 -43.40 33.14
C ARG A 65 42.91 -42.85 33.04
N ILE A 66 42.74 -41.55 33.21
CA ILE A 66 41.42 -40.91 33.12
C ILE A 66 40.82 -41.13 31.72
N PRO A 67 39.64 -41.77 31.58
CA PRO A 67 38.94 -41.93 30.31
C PRO A 67 38.62 -40.59 29.63
N SER A 68 38.39 -40.61 28.32
CA SER A 68 37.92 -39.44 27.57
C SER A 68 36.46 -39.07 27.85
N ASP A 69 35.67 -40.02 28.34
CA ASP A 69 34.28 -39.84 28.72
C ASP A 69 34.05 -40.37 30.13
N LEU A 70 33.57 -39.48 31.00
CA LEU A 70 33.24 -39.75 32.40
C LEU A 70 31.74 -39.62 32.68
N SER A 71 30.91 -39.46 31.64
CA SER A 71 29.45 -39.32 31.76
C SER A 71 28.77 -40.54 32.40
N LYS A 72 29.45 -41.70 32.42
CA LYS A 72 28.98 -42.90 33.12
C LYS A 72 29.04 -42.79 34.65
N TYR A 73 29.86 -41.89 35.19
CA TYR A 73 29.94 -41.64 36.63
C TYR A 73 28.90 -40.60 37.02
N ARG A 74 28.29 -40.82 38.16
CA ARG A 74 27.29 -39.93 38.74
C ARG A 74 27.89 -38.66 39.31
N LEU A 75 29.10 -38.74 39.86
CA LEU A 75 29.91 -37.60 40.25
C LEU A 75 31.39 -37.95 40.25
N ILE A 76 32.20 -36.90 40.21
CA ILE A 76 33.67 -36.95 40.28
C ILE A 76 34.11 -36.41 41.63
N PHE A 77 35.00 -37.13 42.30
CA PHE A 77 35.69 -36.66 43.49
C PHE A 77 37.17 -36.41 43.15
N LEU A 78 37.63 -35.17 43.36
CA LEU A 78 39.02 -34.78 43.14
C LEU A 78 39.72 -34.54 44.49
N GLY A 79 40.64 -35.43 44.84
CA GLY A 79 41.39 -35.35 46.11
C GLY A 79 42.43 -34.22 46.17
N ASP A 80 42.97 -34.00 47.36
CA ASP A 80 44.00 -32.98 47.61
C ASP A 80 45.41 -33.45 47.23
N GLU A 81 45.72 -33.37 45.93
CA GLU A 81 47.02 -33.75 45.36
C GLU A 81 47.49 -32.75 44.31
N ASN A 82 48.81 -32.62 44.15
CA ASN A 82 49.38 -31.84 43.06
C ASN A 82 49.36 -32.66 41.75
N PHE A 83 48.32 -32.54 40.94
CA PHE A 83 48.19 -33.24 39.65
C PHE A 83 49.15 -32.70 38.57
N LYS A 84 49.75 -33.59 37.76
CA LYS A 84 50.63 -33.19 36.64
C LYS A 84 49.81 -32.75 35.42
N ASN A 85 48.69 -33.42 35.18
CA ASN A 85 47.85 -33.24 33.99
C ASN A 85 46.61 -32.39 34.28
N ILE A 86 46.75 -31.29 35.03
CA ILE A 86 45.62 -30.45 35.46
C ILE A 86 44.79 -29.91 34.29
N ASN A 87 45.40 -29.68 33.12
CA ASN A 87 44.68 -29.25 31.92
C ASN A 87 43.62 -30.26 31.46
N LYS A 88 43.84 -31.56 31.65
CA LYS A 88 42.84 -32.59 31.34
C LYS A 88 41.74 -32.63 32.41
N ILE A 89 42.11 -32.43 33.66
CA ILE A 89 41.20 -32.50 34.82
C ILE A 89 40.27 -31.28 34.87
N LYS A 90 40.77 -30.07 34.63
CA LYS A 90 39.95 -28.84 34.70
C LYS A 90 38.78 -28.83 33.71
N ASP A 91 38.95 -29.46 32.56
CA ASP A 91 37.90 -29.58 31.54
C ASP A 91 36.81 -30.55 32.00
N ILE A 92 37.24 -31.69 32.53
CA ILE A 92 36.36 -32.72 33.10
C ILE A 92 35.51 -32.16 34.26
N ILE A 93 36.13 -31.41 35.18
CA ILE A 93 35.46 -30.86 36.36
C ILE A 93 34.38 -29.85 35.98
N ALA A 94 34.58 -29.04 34.93
CA ALA A 94 33.57 -28.09 34.47
C ALA A 94 32.38 -28.77 33.77
N GLU A 95 32.58 -29.95 33.19
CA GLU A 95 31.56 -30.68 32.41
C GLU A 95 30.75 -31.67 33.27
N ASN A 96 31.25 -32.09 34.43
CA ASN A 96 30.67 -33.17 35.23
C ASN A 96 30.37 -32.76 36.67
N PRO A 97 29.40 -33.41 37.35
CA PRO A 97 29.13 -33.13 38.76
C PRO A 97 30.38 -33.44 39.59
N SER A 98 30.87 -32.47 40.37
CA SER A 98 32.22 -32.59 40.96
C SER A 98 32.31 -32.10 42.42
N ILE A 99 32.95 -32.88 43.27
CA ILE A 99 33.40 -32.46 44.61
C ILE A 99 34.91 -32.31 44.58
N ILE A 100 35.40 -31.14 44.98
CA ILE A 100 36.80 -30.73 44.84
C ILE A 100 37.36 -30.42 46.21
N VAL A 101 38.42 -31.14 46.59
CA VAL A 101 39.14 -30.97 47.85
C VAL A 101 40.58 -30.48 47.58
N ASN A 102 40.83 -29.88 46.41
CA ASN A 102 42.19 -29.61 45.93
C ASN A 102 42.70 -28.22 46.31
N SER A 103 43.82 -28.16 47.04
CA SER A 103 44.50 -26.93 47.44
C SER A 103 45.51 -26.41 46.42
N TYR A 104 46.00 -27.28 45.53
CA TYR A 104 47.11 -26.97 44.62
C TYR A 104 46.67 -26.22 43.34
N HIS A 105 45.47 -26.49 42.84
CA HIS A 105 45.03 -26.11 41.49
C HIS A 105 43.76 -25.23 41.48
N GLY A 106 43.55 -24.40 42.52
CA GLY A 106 42.35 -23.56 42.66
C GLY A 106 42.08 -22.63 41.48
N LYS A 107 43.14 -22.05 40.90
CA LYS A 107 43.07 -21.19 39.71
C LYS A 107 42.67 -21.96 38.46
N GLU A 108 43.36 -23.06 38.18
CA GLU A 108 43.16 -23.87 36.97
C GLU A 108 41.77 -24.48 36.96
N LEU A 109 41.28 -24.93 38.13
CA LEU A 109 39.92 -25.43 38.33
C LEU A 109 38.86 -24.31 38.33
N GLY A 110 39.26 -23.04 38.35
CA GLY A 110 38.38 -21.88 38.27
C GLY A 110 37.66 -21.54 39.58
N LEU A 111 38.13 -22.07 40.71
CA LEU A 111 37.59 -21.80 42.04
C LEU A 111 38.02 -20.43 42.57
N THR A 112 39.25 -20.01 42.25
CA THR A 112 39.88 -18.76 42.69
C THR A 112 40.64 -18.09 41.53
N ASP A 113 41.14 -16.88 41.75
CA ASP A 113 42.11 -16.23 40.88
C ASP A 113 43.56 -16.73 41.13
N ASN A 114 44.56 -15.89 40.80
CA ASN A 114 45.98 -16.18 40.95
C ASN A 114 46.44 -16.40 42.41
N GLU A 115 45.65 -16.02 43.42
CA GLU A 115 46.02 -16.17 44.83
C GLU A 115 45.72 -17.57 45.41
N GLY A 116 44.93 -18.38 44.69
CA GLY A 116 44.75 -19.80 45.01
C GLY A 116 43.88 -20.08 46.24
N VAL A 117 43.94 -21.33 46.72
CA VAL A 117 43.20 -21.81 47.90
C VAL A 117 44.03 -21.55 49.16
N SER A 118 43.40 -20.97 50.18
CA SER A 118 44.04 -20.67 51.46
C SER A 118 43.81 -21.77 52.50
N GLN A 119 44.61 -21.79 53.56
CA GLN A 119 44.55 -22.80 54.62
C GLN A 119 44.49 -22.13 56.00
N LEU A 120 43.72 -22.69 56.93
CA LEU A 120 43.68 -22.28 58.33
C LEU A 120 43.90 -23.50 59.24
N GLY A 121 44.89 -23.38 60.11
CA GLY A 121 45.34 -24.46 60.98
C GLY A 121 45.16 -24.17 62.47
N SER A 122 44.90 -25.22 63.25
CA SER A 122 44.93 -25.16 64.71
C SER A 122 45.53 -26.43 65.31
N SER A 123 46.14 -26.29 66.48
CA SER A 123 46.53 -27.40 67.34
C SER A 123 45.42 -27.86 68.28
N GLY A 124 44.23 -27.26 68.22
CA GLY A 124 43.01 -27.65 68.94
C GLY A 124 41.81 -27.81 68.00
N PRO A 125 40.61 -28.10 68.52
CA PRO A 125 39.41 -28.29 67.70
C PRO A 125 39.16 -27.11 66.75
N LEU A 126 38.86 -27.42 65.49
CA LEU A 126 38.49 -26.43 64.48
C LEU A 126 37.00 -26.53 64.15
N SER A 127 36.33 -25.39 64.07
CA SER A 127 34.93 -25.29 63.69
C SER A 127 34.74 -24.51 62.39
N VAL A 128 33.64 -24.79 61.71
CA VAL A 128 33.13 -24.02 60.57
C VAL A 128 31.79 -23.39 60.95
N LEU A 129 31.49 -22.22 60.38
CA LEU A 129 30.24 -21.52 60.62
C LEU A 129 29.25 -21.78 59.49
N LYS A 130 28.12 -22.43 59.79
CA LYS A 130 27.01 -22.67 58.85
C LYS A 130 25.71 -22.12 59.44
N ASN A 131 25.04 -21.23 58.72
CA ASN A 131 23.78 -20.60 59.13
C ASN A 131 23.81 -19.98 60.55
N GLY A 132 24.97 -19.44 60.96
CA GLY A 132 25.16 -18.83 62.28
C GLY A 132 25.53 -19.81 63.41
N ASN A 133 25.52 -21.11 63.15
CA ASN A 133 25.92 -22.13 64.12
C ASN A 133 27.36 -22.59 63.89
N LEU A 134 28.14 -22.67 64.97
CA LEU A 134 29.47 -23.28 64.95
C LEU A 134 29.32 -24.80 64.91
N ILE A 135 29.89 -25.41 63.87
CA ILE A 135 29.94 -26.84 63.67
C ILE A 135 31.40 -27.26 63.79
N GLN A 136 31.71 -28.02 64.84
CA GLN A 136 33.05 -28.57 65.01
C GLN A 136 33.38 -29.53 63.86
N ALA A 137 34.40 -29.22 63.09
CA ALA A 137 34.83 -29.99 61.94
C ALA A 137 35.83 -31.10 62.34
N TYR A 138 36.76 -30.80 63.26
CA TYR A 138 37.80 -31.75 63.69
C TYR A 138 37.83 -32.03 65.20
N THR A 139 38.19 -33.26 65.62
CA THR A 139 38.09 -33.76 67.01
C THR A 139 39.30 -33.51 67.94
N SER A 140 40.54 -33.40 67.46
CA SER A 140 41.73 -33.55 68.33
C SER A 140 42.86 -32.54 68.19
N GLU A 141 43.52 -32.34 69.34
CA GLU A 141 44.86 -31.77 69.54
C GLU A 141 45.95 -32.72 69.03
N SER A 142 46.88 -32.21 68.22
CA SER A 142 48.05 -32.88 67.62
C SER A 142 47.77 -34.04 66.64
N GLY A 143 48.00 -33.78 65.35
CA GLY A 143 48.33 -34.86 64.42
C GLY A 143 49.58 -35.61 64.92
N HIS A 144 49.75 -36.89 64.56
CA HIS A 144 50.93 -37.68 64.94
C HIS A 144 52.22 -36.85 64.76
N ARG A 145 52.84 -36.41 65.88
CA ARG A 145 54.03 -35.51 66.00
C ARG A 145 53.78 -34.00 66.20
N GLY A 146 52.65 -33.56 66.76
CA GLY A 146 52.47 -32.15 67.15
C GLY A 146 52.19 -31.20 65.98
N MET A 147 51.63 -31.72 64.88
CA MET A 147 51.29 -30.94 63.68
C MET A 147 49.88 -30.37 63.78
N SER A 148 49.71 -29.13 63.29
CA SER A 148 48.44 -28.42 63.12
C SER A 148 47.56 -29.13 62.08
N VAL A 149 46.28 -29.38 62.39
CA VAL A 149 45.30 -29.84 61.41
C VAL A 149 44.73 -28.63 60.71
N ASN A 150 44.70 -28.65 59.38
CA ASN A 150 44.27 -27.52 58.57
C ASN A 150 42.96 -27.86 57.83
N TYR A 151 42.05 -26.89 57.73
CA TYR A 151 41.05 -26.91 56.67
C TYR A 151 41.39 -25.86 55.62
N LEU A 152 40.92 -26.09 54.40
CA LEU A 152 41.08 -25.20 53.26
C LEU A 152 39.90 -24.22 53.17
N TYR A 153 40.12 -23.03 52.64
CA TYR A 153 39.06 -22.06 52.37
C TYR A 153 39.34 -21.21 51.12
N LEU A 154 38.26 -20.74 50.50
CA LEU A 154 38.30 -19.80 49.39
C LEU A 154 38.08 -18.38 49.93
N ASP A 155 39.05 -17.48 49.76
CA ASP A 155 38.93 -16.09 50.19
C ASP A 155 37.76 -15.40 49.46
N THR A 156 36.99 -14.59 50.20
CA THR A 156 35.80 -13.91 49.65
C THR A 156 36.13 -12.95 48.51
N LEU A 157 37.34 -12.37 48.49
CA LEU A 157 37.79 -11.44 47.46
C LEU A 157 38.26 -12.13 46.19
N ASN A 158 38.74 -13.38 46.31
CA ASN A 158 39.47 -14.08 45.25
C ASN A 158 38.71 -15.27 44.67
N LYS A 159 37.62 -15.69 45.32
CA LYS A 159 36.76 -16.79 44.87
C LYS A 159 35.91 -16.40 43.66
N ALA A 160 35.62 -17.37 42.79
CA ALA A 160 34.61 -17.23 41.75
C ALA A 160 33.28 -16.66 42.30
N PRO A 161 32.79 -15.51 41.80
CA PRO A 161 31.58 -14.87 42.32
C PRO A 161 30.31 -15.74 42.23
N SER A 162 30.30 -16.70 41.31
CA SER A 162 29.18 -17.62 41.10
C SER A 162 29.11 -18.77 42.11
N LEU A 163 30.15 -18.98 42.91
CA LEU A 163 30.17 -20.00 43.96
C LEU A 163 29.50 -19.46 45.22
N LYS A 164 28.39 -20.10 45.61
CA LYS A 164 27.64 -19.73 46.81
C LYS A 164 28.26 -20.35 48.05
N LYS A 165 28.40 -19.54 49.10
CA LYS A 165 28.83 -19.98 50.42
C LYS A 165 27.84 -20.96 51.04
N ILE A 166 28.32 -22.11 51.51
CA ILE A 166 27.57 -23.05 52.35
C ILE A 166 28.06 -22.98 53.81
N ALA A 167 29.38 -22.98 54.01
CA ALA A 167 30.00 -22.81 55.33
C ALA A 167 31.26 -21.94 55.22
N SER A 168 31.49 -21.07 56.20
CA SER A 168 32.68 -20.21 56.29
C SER A 168 33.63 -20.62 57.41
N THR A 169 34.80 -19.99 57.44
CA THR A 169 35.69 -20.03 58.59
C THR A 169 35.00 -19.49 59.85
N GLU A 170 35.47 -19.94 61.01
CA GLU A 170 35.06 -19.41 62.31
C GLU A 170 35.44 -17.92 62.42
N PRO A 171 34.53 -17.05 62.88
CA PRO A 171 34.84 -15.63 63.02
C PRO A 171 35.96 -15.40 64.04
N THR A 172 36.87 -14.47 63.73
CA THR A 172 37.86 -13.98 64.71
C THR A 172 37.17 -13.24 65.85
N SER A 173 37.92 -12.86 66.90
CA SER A 173 37.43 -12.00 67.99
C SER A 173 36.86 -10.66 67.53
N SER A 174 37.21 -10.19 66.32
CA SER A 174 36.65 -9.00 65.68
C SER A 174 35.43 -9.27 64.78
N GLY A 175 34.96 -10.52 64.70
CA GLY A 175 33.86 -10.95 63.82
C GLY A 175 34.24 -11.17 62.35
N TYR A 176 35.52 -10.98 62.00
CA TYR A 176 36.02 -11.14 60.64
C TYR A 176 36.08 -12.62 60.24
N LYS A 177 35.74 -12.93 58.98
CA LYS A 177 35.77 -14.28 58.42
C LYS A 177 36.71 -14.31 57.23
N PHE A 178 37.68 -15.22 57.27
CA PHE A 178 38.70 -15.36 56.23
C PHE A 178 38.14 -15.85 54.88
N GLY A 179 37.09 -16.66 54.88
CA GLY A 179 36.49 -17.12 53.62
C GLY A 179 35.60 -18.34 53.77
N ASP A 180 35.34 -19.00 52.65
CA ASP A 180 34.37 -20.07 52.54
C ASP A 180 35.07 -21.44 52.53
N VAL A 181 34.78 -22.25 53.54
CA VAL A 181 35.28 -23.62 53.69
C VAL A 181 34.49 -24.58 52.80
N ILE A 182 33.20 -24.30 52.59
CA ILE A 182 32.37 -25.04 51.63
C ILE A 182 31.69 -24.02 50.72
N ALA A 183 31.92 -24.14 49.41
CA ALA A 183 31.34 -23.25 48.40
C ALA A 183 30.89 -24.04 47.18
N CYS A 184 29.66 -23.80 46.72
CA CYS A 184 29.02 -24.60 45.69
C CYS A 184 28.52 -23.74 44.51
N GLY A 185 28.77 -24.21 43.30
CA GLY A 185 28.23 -23.69 42.04
C GLY A 185 27.13 -24.59 41.50
N SER A 186 26.07 -23.99 40.99
CA SER A 186 25.02 -24.73 40.28
C SER A 186 25.33 -24.76 38.77
N THR A 187 24.61 -25.60 38.03
CA THR A 187 24.64 -25.56 36.56
C THR A 187 24.48 -24.11 36.04
N GLY A 188 25.42 -23.66 35.19
CA GLY A 188 25.49 -22.29 34.68
C GLY A 188 26.43 -21.35 35.46
N SER A 189 27.03 -21.78 36.58
CA SER A 189 27.98 -20.96 37.34
C SER A 189 29.25 -20.63 36.53
N LEU A 190 29.54 -19.33 36.37
CA LEU A 190 30.76 -18.81 35.75
C LEU A 190 31.97 -18.92 36.69
N LEU A 191 33.01 -19.61 36.28
CA LEU A 191 34.24 -19.86 37.03
C LEU A 191 35.33 -18.83 36.69
N MET A 192 36.34 -18.66 37.56
CA MET A 192 37.40 -17.65 37.39
C MET A 192 38.32 -17.91 36.19
N ASN A 193 38.37 -19.15 35.70
CA ASN A 193 39.12 -19.52 34.50
C ASN A 193 38.34 -19.24 33.19
N GLY A 194 37.18 -18.56 33.27
CA GLY A 194 36.33 -18.21 32.12
C GLY A 194 35.38 -19.33 31.67
N LYS A 195 35.39 -20.49 32.33
CA LYS A 195 34.48 -21.60 32.00
C LYS A 195 33.14 -21.46 32.71
N VAL A 196 32.13 -22.13 32.16
CA VAL A 196 30.80 -22.25 32.78
C VAL A 196 30.62 -23.70 33.22
N ALA A 197 30.33 -23.91 34.50
CA ALA A 197 30.02 -25.23 35.02
C ALA A 197 28.72 -25.78 34.39
N LYS A 198 28.80 -26.91 33.68
CA LYS A 198 27.64 -27.57 33.05
C LYS A 198 26.81 -28.40 34.02
N LYS A 199 27.38 -28.72 35.18
CA LYS A 199 26.76 -29.49 36.26
C LYS A 199 27.13 -28.88 37.61
N ASN A 200 26.44 -29.29 38.66
CA ASN A 200 26.69 -28.81 40.01
C ASN A 200 28.10 -29.21 40.47
N LEU A 201 28.82 -28.29 41.11
CA LEU A 201 30.12 -28.60 41.70
C LEU A 201 30.27 -27.91 43.05
N CYS A 202 31.07 -28.50 43.93
CA CYS A 202 31.39 -27.92 45.22
C CYS A 202 32.86 -28.03 45.55
N PHE A 203 33.41 -26.95 46.09
CA PHE A 203 34.65 -26.99 46.87
C PHE A 203 34.32 -27.40 48.31
N PHE A 204 35.03 -28.40 48.83
CA PHE A 204 34.87 -28.90 50.20
C PHE A 204 36.23 -28.88 50.91
N GLY A 205 36.43 -27.91 51.79
CA GLY A 205 37.73 -27.61 52.39
C GLY A 205 38.08 -28.39 53.66
N ILE A 206 37.18 -29.21 54.20
CA ILE A 206 37.45 -30.04 55.39
C ILE A 206 38.15 -31.33 54.96
N ALA A 207 39.37 -31.20 54.43
CA ALA A 207 40.07 -32.24 53.68
C ALA A 207 40.60 -33.43 54.50
N GLU A 208 40.91 -33.22 55.79
CA GLU A 208 41.62 -34.21 56.63
C GLU A 208 40.64 -35.14 57.35
N SER A 209 40.11 -36.12 56.63
CA SER A 209 39.01 -36.99 57.09
C SER A 209 39.30 -37.83 58.34
N ASP A 210 40.58 -38.15 58.59
CA ASP A 210 41.04 -38.89 59.78
C ASP A 210 40.64 -38.20 61.10
N PHE A 211 40.37 -36.89 61.05
CA PHE A 211 39.99 -36.08 62.20
C PHE A 211 38.52 -35.66 62.20
N TRP A 212 37.71 -36.09 61.23
CA TRP A 212 36.32 -35.65 61.10
C TRP A 212 35.48 -35.97 62.34
N THR A 213 34.68 -34.98 62.77
CA THR A 213 33.54 -35.24 63.64
C THR A 213 32.38 -35.88 62.83
N SER A 214 31.39 -36.44 63.53
CA SER A 214 30.13 -36.85 62.90
C SER A 214 29.41 -35.69 62.18
N SER A 215 29.62 -34.46 62.62
CA SER A 215 29.08 -33.26 61.97
C SER A 215 29.81 -32.90 60.68
N ALA A 216 31.15 -33.06 60.63
CA ALA A 216 31.91 -32.87 59.39
C ALA A 216 31.51 -33.89 58.33
N ARG A 217 31.32 -35.15 58.74
CA ARG A 217 30.81 -36.20 57.87
C ARG A 217 29.42 -35.86 57.30
N LYS A 218 28.50 -35.34 58.12
CA LYS A 218 27.18 -34.87 57.64
C LYS A 218 27.29 -33.71 56.64
N LEU A 219 28.20 -32.76 56.87
CA LEU A 219 28.44 -31.67 55.91
C LEU A 219 28.93 -32.21 54.55
N PHE A 220 29.74 -33.27 54.57
CA PHE A 220 30.15 -33.97 53.35
C PHE A 220 28.96 -34.65 52.67
N GLU A 221 28.15 -35.41 53.42
CA GLU A 221 26.94 -36.06 52.91
C GLU A 221 25.96 -35.07 52.25
N GLU A 222 25.73 -33.90 52.87
CA GLU A 222 24.93 -32.83 52.26
C GLU A 222 25.53 -32.28 50.96
N THR A 223 26.86 -32.18 50.91
CA THR A 223 27.58 -31.74 49.70
C THR A 223 27.44 -32.77 48.59
N VAL A 224 27.53 -34.06 48.91
CA VAL A 224 27.27 -35.17 47.98
C VAL A 224 25.85 -35.10 47.45
N ASN A 225 24.86 -34.87 48.33
CA ASN A 225 23.45 -34.74 47.92
C ASN A 225 23.25 -33.59 46.93
N PHE A 226 23.88 -32.43 47.15
CA PHE A 226 23.77 -31.30 46.24
C PHE A 226 24.39 -31.57 44.85
N VAL A 227 25.54 -32.26 44.82
CA VAL A 227 26.27 -32.54 43.58
C VAL A 227 25.65 -33.71 42.80
N ALA A 228 25.15 -34.75 43.48
CA ALA A 228 24.71 -36.00 42.87
C ALA A 228 23.26 -36.01 42.34
N ILE A 229 22.51 -34.91 42.51
CA ILE A 229 21.15 -34.77 41.94
C ILE A 229 21.24 -34.63 40.42
N THR A 230 20.53 -35.49 39.70
CA THR A 230 20.56 -35.52 38.23
C THR A 230 19.53 -34.56 37.64
N CYS A 231 18.35 -34.46 38.24
CA CYS A 231 17.30 -33.52 37.87
C CYS A 231 16.41 -33.17 39.07
N SER A 232 15.92 -31.94 39.12
CA SER A 232 14.94 -31.44 40.09
C SER A 232 13.61 -31.00 39.44
N SER A 233 13.53 -31.06 38.11
CA SER A 233 12.33 -30.80 37.30
C SER A 233 12.53 -31.31 35.87
N ASP A 234 11.44 -31.55 35.14
CA ASP A 234 11.47 -32.03 33.75
C ASP A 234 12.26 -31.09 32.81
N SER A 235 12.26 -29.79 33.11
CA SER A 235 13.02 -28.78 32.36
C SER A 235 14.54 -28.94 32.42
N GLN A 236 15.05 -29.75 33.36
CA GLN A 236 16.47 -30.06 33.49
C GLN A 236 16.85 -31.37 32.76
N CYS A 237 15.87 -32.07 32.19
CA CYS A 237 16.09 -33.23 31.34
C CYS A 237 16.30 -32.83 29.87
N PRO A 238 16.91 -33.69 29.04
CA PRO A 238 17.16 -33.39 27.63
C PRO A 238 15.89 -32.99 26.88
N ILE A 239 16.03 -32.08 25.91
CA ILE A 239 14.91 -31.64 25.09
C ILE A 239 14.41 -32.83 24.26
N GLY A 240 13.14 -33.16 24.46
CA GLY A 240 12.46 -34.22 23.73
C GLY A 240 12.33 -33.92 22.23
N ILE A 241 12.32 -34.96 21.40
CA ILE A 241 12.23 -34.86 19.94
C ILE A 241 10.82 -35.25 19.50
N SER A 242 10.24 -34.46 18.59
CA SER A 242 8.97 -34.82 17.93
C SER A 242 9.26 -35.64 16.67
N SER A 243 8.58 -36.78 16.50
CA SER A 243 8.65 -37.54 15.26
C SER A 243 8.10 -36.74 14.09
N LYS A 244 8.44 -37.12 12.86
CA LYS A 244 7.71 -36.63 11.69
C LYS A 244 6.21 -36.94 11.83
N PRO A 245 5.31 -36.05 11.37
CA PRO A 245 3.87 -36.31 11.38
C PRO A 245 3.55 -37.61 10.64
N PHE A 246 2.61 -38.38 11.16
CA PHE A 246 2.11 -39.60 10.54
C PHE A 246 0.61 -39.77 10.71
N CYS A 247 -0.01 -40.50 9.80
CA CYS A 247 -1.42 -40.81 9.90
C CYS A 247 -1.67 -41.90 10.95
N SER A 248 -2.53 -41.59 11.92
CA SER A 248 -3.06 -42.57 12.86
C SER A 248 -4.57 -42.52 12.79
N GLN A 249 -5.18 -43.56 12.23
CA GLN A 249 -6.61 -43.57 11.89
C GLN A 249 -6.97 -42.36 11.01
N ASN A 250 -7.89 -41.49 11.46
CA ASN A 250 -8.33 -40.28 10.79
C ASN A 250 -7.69 -39.02 11.39
N SER A 251 -6.49 -39.10 11.95
CA SER A 251 -5.86 -37.96 12.60
C SER A 251 -4.37 -37.90 12.26
N LEU A 252 -3.86 -36.69 12.04
CA LEU A 252 -2.44 -36.45 11.89
C LEU A 252 -1.82 -36.40 13.29
N SER A 253 -0.93 -37.35 13.57
CA SER A 253 -0.32 -37.54 14.89
C SER A 253 1.19 -37.38 14.83
N VAL A 254 1.81 -36.97 15.93
CA VAL A 254 3.24 -37.06 16.16
C VAL A 254 3.50 -37.85 17.43
N ASN A 255 4.57 -38.63 17.46
CA ASN A 255 5.08 -39.15 18.73
C ASN A 255 5.98 -38.05 19.30
N GLN A 256 5.53 -37.43 20.37
CA GLN A 256 6.36 -36.51 21.13
C GLN A 256 7.08 -37.33 22.19
N THR A 257 8.40 -37.44 22.02
CA THR A 257 9.24 -37.90 23.13
C THR A 257 9.48 -36.72 24.05
N SER A 258 9.29 -36.89 25.35
CA SER A 258 9.67 -35.96 26.41
C SER A 258 10.41 -36.73 27.48
N TYR A 259 11.39 -36.09 28.11
CA TYR A 259 12.06 -36.70 29.26
C TYR A 259 11.40 -36.19 30.53
N ILE A 260 10.97 -37.10 31.38
CA ILE A 260 10.37 -36.80 32.70
C ILE A 260 11.43 -37.05 33.76
N CYS A 261 11.52 -36.15 34.73
CA CYS A 261 12.37 -36.33 35.89
C CYS A 261 11.65 -37.22 36.91
N GLU A 262 12.04 -38.49 37.01
CA GLU A 262 11.59 -39.37 38.08
C GLU A 262 12.35 -39.03 39.38
N ASN A 263 11.62 -38.96 40.50
CA ASN A 263 12.13 -38.59 41.83
C ASN A 263 12.88 -37.24 41.87
N PRO A 264 12.25 -36.13 41.43
CA PRO A 264 12.91 -34.84 41.29
C PRO A 264 13.48 -34.33 42.62
N GLY A 265 14.76 -33.97 42.62
CA GLY A 265 15.45 -33.42 43.78
C GLY A 265 15.94 -34.46 44.79
N GLU A 266 15.73 -35.76 44.51
CA GLU A 266 16.21 -36.86 45.35
C GLU A 266 17.49 -37.49 44.79
N LEU A 267 18.19 -38.25 45.65
CA LEU A 267 19.40 -39.00 45.33
C LEU A 267 19.14 -40.22 44.43
N ASN A 268 17.94 -40.44 43.91
CA ASN A 268 17.63 -41.43 42.88
C ASN A 268 16.99 -40.76 41.65
N SER A 269 17.11 -39.42 41.54
CA SER A 269 16.60 -38.67 40.40
C SER A 269 17.17 -39.17 39.08
N ARG A 270 16.31 -39.40 38.08
CA ARG A 270 16.73 -39.78 36.71
C ARG A 270 15.76 -39.26 35.66
N CYS A 271 16.28 -38.90 34.50
CA CYS A 271 15.46 -38.54 33.35
C CYS A 271 15.02 -39.80 32.60
N THR A 272 13.74 -40.16 32.64
CA THR A 272 13.20 -41.28 31.86
C THR A 272 12.46 -40.80 30.62
N LEU A 273 12.53 -41.62 29.57
CA LEU A 273 12.00 -41.29 28.26
C LEU A 273 10.52 -41.64 28.23
N SER A 274 9.66 -40.63 28.11
CA SER A 274 8.23 -40.76 27.90
C SER A 274 7.93 -40.49 26.43
N THR A 275 7.14 -41.35 25.79
CA THR A 275 6.68 -41.13 24.41
C THR A 275 5.17 -41.05 24.43
N GLU A 276 4.64 -39.87 24.15
CA GLU A 276 3.20 -39.66 24.03
C GLU A 276 2.83 -39.46 22.56
N ARG A 277 1.78 -40.16 22.11
CA ARG A 277 1.20 -39.88 20.80
C ARG A 277 0.29 -38.66 20.95
N ILE A 278 0.71 -37.55 20.38
CA ILE A 278 -0.07 -36.32 20.34
C ILE A 278 -0.79 -36.26 19.01
N VAL A 279 -2.12 -36.21 19.07
CA VAL A 279 -2.93 -35.87 17.91
C VAL A 279 -2.72 -34.38 17.64
N LYS A 280 -2.00 -34.06 16.55
CA LYS A 280 -1.80 -32.68 16.10
C LYS A 280 -3.08 -32.12 15.50
N GLU A 281 -3.79 -32.94 14.74
CA GLU A 281 -4.97 -32.52 14.01
C GLU A 281 -5.93 -33.70 13.82
N GLN A 282 -7.23 -33.47 14.02
CA GLN A 282 -8.28 -34.42 13.65
C GLN A 282 -8.63 -34.21 12.18
N CYS A 283 -8.34 -35.19 11.31
CA CYS A 283 -8.60 -35.11 9.89
C CYS A 283 -10.03 -35.58 9.59
N ILE A 284 -10.94 -34.62 9.42
CA ILE A 284 -12.37 -34.87 9.19
C ILE A 284 -12.62 -35.72 7.93
N PHE A 285 -11.75 -35.63 6.92
CA PHE A 285 -11.85 -36.35 5.64
C PHE A 285 -10.86 -37.51 5.50
N GLY A 286 -10.27 -37.94 6.61
CA GLY A 286 -9.25 -38.99 6.62
C GLY A 286 -7.82 -38.44 6.45
N CYS A 287 -6.86 -39.28 6.79
CA CYS A 287 -5.43 -38.95 6.72
C CYS A 287 -4.76 -39.90 5.72
N GLN A 288 -4.05 -39.35 4.74
CA GLN A 288 -3.29 -40.13 3.77
C GLN A 288 -1.93 -39.45 3.50
N ASN A 289 -0.88 -40.24 3.26
CA ASN A 289 0.48 -39.74 3.00
C ASN A 289 1.01 -38.78 4.07
N ASN A 290 0.70 -39.05 5.34
CA ASN A 290 1.14 -38.23 6.48
C ASN A 290 0.67 -36.76 6.43
N LYS A 291 -0.51 -36.54 5.84
CA LYS A 291 -1.22 -35.25 5.82
C LYS A 291 -2.71 -35.48 6.03
N CYS A 292 -3.40 -34.55 6.68
CA CYS A 292 -4.85 -34.53 6.63
C CYS A 292 -5.29 -34.26 5.20
N GLN A 293 -6.33 -34.97 4.76
CA GLN A 293 -7.01 -34.61 3.53
C GLN A 293 -7.81 -33.34 3.82
N GLU A 294 -7.48 -32.26 3.10
CA GLU A 294 -8.25 -31.02 3.13
C GLU A 294 -9.52 -31.25 2.32
N SER A 295 -10.67 -30.88 2.89
CA SER A 295 -11.88 -30.71 2.08
C SER A 295 -11.77 -29.40 1.30
N LYS A 296 -12.04 -29.49 0.00
CA LYS A 296 -12.26 -28.33 -0.85
C LYS A 296 -13.63 -27.76 -0.52
N HIS A 297 -13.67 -26.60 0.13
CA HIS A 297 -14.90 -25.85 0.35
C HIS A 297 -15.05 -24.82 -0.78
N ASP A 298 -16.09 -24.95 -1.60
CA ASP A 298 -16.25 -24.12 -2.81
C ASP A 298 -17.72 -24.07 -3.25
N VAL A 299 -18.29 -22.86 -3.38
CA VAL A 299 -19.61 -22.66 -3.97
C VAL A 299 -19.59 -21.66 -5.12
N SER A 300 -20.03 -22.13 -6.28
CA SER A 300 -20.02 -21.33 -7.51
C SER A 300 -21.42 -20.90 -7.90
N LEU A 301 -21.57 -19.65 -8.36
CA LEU A 301 -22.75 -19.25 -9.12
C LEU A 301 -22.54 -19.67 -10.57
N ILE A 302 -23.52 -20.40 -11.13
CA ILE A 302 -23.43 -20.99 -12.48
C ILE A 302 -24.51 -20.45 -13.39
N ASP A 303 -24.25 -20.48 -14.71
CA ASP A 303 -25.28 -20.20 -15.71
C ASP A 303 -26.32 -21.32 -15.73
N PHE A 304 -27.57 -20.95 -16.00
CA PHE A 304 -28.71 -21.85 -16.11
C PHE A 304 -29.69 -21.33 -17.16
N ILE A 305 -30.77 -22.09 -17.42
CA ILE A 305 -31.71 -21.78 -18.50
C ILE A 305 -32.24 -20.34 -18.37
N ASN A 306 -32.01 -19.55 -19.42
CA ASN A 306 -32.41 -18.15 -19.60
C ASN A 306 -31.81 -17.17 -18.58
N SER A 307 -30.64 -17.51 -18.00
CA SER A 307 -29.85 -16.55 -17.22
C SER A 307 -28.92 -15.75 -18.13
N ILE A 308 -28.76 -14.45 -17.86
CA ILE A 308 -27.75 -13.59 -18.46
C ILE A 308 -26.76 -13.23 -17.35
N ASN A 309 -25.47 -13.48 -17.57
CA ASN A 309 -24.42 -13.35 -16.55
C ASN A 309 -24.81 -14.05 -15.23
N LYS A 310 -25.29 -15.31 -15.32
CA LYS A 310 -25.74 -16.13 -14.19
C LYS A 310 -26.98 -15.62 -13.42
N ILE A 311 -27.64 -14.56 -13.89
CA ILE A 311 -28.85 -13.99 -13.26
C ILE A 311 -30.04 -14.04 -14.21
N ARG A 312 -31.14 -14.65 -13.77
CA ARG A 312 -32.42 -14.65 -14.49
C ARG A 312 -33.41 -13.69 -13.84
N ILE A 313 -34.13 -12.92 -14.65
CA ILE A 313 -35.13 -11.97 -14.18
C ILE A 313 -36.46 -12.28 -14.88
N GLU A 314 -37.51 -12.43 -14.09
CA GLU A 314 -38.88 -12.68 -14.54
C GLU A 314 -39.80 -11.58 -13.98
N ASN A 315 -40.75 -11.08 -14.76
CA ASN A 315 -41.77 -10.15 -14.26
C ASN A 315 -42.81 -10.86 -13.36
N SER A 316 -43.78 -10.11 -12.85
CA SER A 316 -44.87 -10.63 -12.00
C SER A 316 -45.75 -11.69 -12.68
N GLU A 317 -45.78 -11.73 -14.01
CA GLU A 317 -46.53 -12.70 -14.84
C GLU A 317 -45.69 -13.92 -15.23
N GLY A 318 -44.39 -13.96 -14.86
CA GLY A 318 -43.46 -15.03 -15.21
C GLY A 318 -42.81 -14.90 -16.59
N MET A 319 -42.96 -13.75 -17.26
CA MET A 319 -42.29 -13.44 -18.51
C MET A 319 -40.81 -13.10 -18.27
N LEU A 320 -39.92 -13.62 -19.12
CA LEU A 320 -38.48 -13.39 -19.04
C LEU A 320 -38.13 -11.97 -19.52
N ILE A 321 -37.25 -11.30 -18.78
CA ILE A 321 -36.67 -10.01 -19.17
C ILE A 321 -35.29 -10.25 -19.78
N GLU A 322 -35.20 -10.18 -21.11
CA GLU A 322 -33.96 -10.40 -21.87
C GLU A 322 -33.25 -9.11 -22.27
N ASP A 323 -34.00 -8.02 -22.45
CA ASP A 323 -33.52 -6.70 -22.88
C ASP A 323 -32.92 -5.85 -21.75
N ASN A 324 -32.83 -6.41 -20.53
CA ASN A 324 -32.36 -5.75 -19.31
C ASN A 324 -33.20 -4.53 -18.89
N ASN A 325 -34.41 -4.34 -19.42
CA ASN A 325 -35.30 -3.23 -19.05
C ASN A 325 -36.28 -3.64 -17.95
N LEU A 326 -36.23 -2.96 -16.81
CA LEU A 326 -37.17 -3.12 -15.70
C LEU A 326 -38.06 -1.89 -15.59
N LYS A 327 -39.33 -2.08 -15.26
CA LYS A 327 -40.25 -0.98 -14.92
C LYS A 327 -40.17 -0.63 -13.44
N CYS A 328 -40.18 0.66 -13.10
CA CYS A 328 -40.27 1.09 -11.71
C CYS A 328 -41.62 0.72 -11.09
N ASN A 329 -41.64 0.59 -9.76
CA ASN A 329 -42.78 0.18 -8.93
C ASN A 329 -43.41 -1.18 -9.28
N GLU A 330 -42.73 -1.98 -10.11
CA GLU A 330 -43.11 -3.34 -10.46
C GLU A 330 -42.28 -4.36 -9.68
N LYS A 331 -42.84 -5.56 -9.53
CA LYS A 331 -42.18 -6.68 -8.85
C LYS A 331 -41.53 -7.61 -9.85
N TYR A 332 -40.25 -7.91 -9.63
CA TYR A 332 -39.50 -8.86 -10.44
C TYR A 332 -38.98 -9.99 -9.57
N LYS A 333 -39.04 -11.21 -10.11
CA LYS A 333 -38.45 -12.40 -9.53
C LYS A 333 -37.03 -12.53 -10.09
N ILE A 334 -36.05 -12.26 -9.23
CA ILE A 334 -34.63 -12.40 -9.55
C ILE A 334 -34.18 -13.78 -9.08
N SER A 335 -33.54 -14.55 -9.95
CA SER A 335 -33.15 -15.93 -9.69
C SER A 335 -31.68 -16.20 -10.01
N VAL A 336 -31.04 -17.04 -9.19
CA VAL A 336 -29.66 -17.52 -9.34
C VAL A 336 -29.56 -19.00 -9.05
N SER A 337 -28.63 -19.69 -9.72
CA SER A 337 -28.32 -21.08 -9.45
C SER A 337 -26.94 -21.18 -8.79
N VAL A 338 -26.89 -21.75 -7.59
CA VAL A 338 -25.63 -22.04 -6.89
C VAL A 338 -25.33 -23.52 -7.00
N LYS A 339 -24.06 -23.86 -7.20
CA LYS A 339 -23.55 -25.22 -7.19
C LYS A 339 -22.47 -25.36 -6.13
N ASN A 340 -22.54 -26.44 -5.35
CA ASN A 340 -21.44 -26.84 -4.49
C ASN A 340 -20.36 -27.50 -5.35
N SER A 341 -19.28 -26.76 -5.60
CA SER A 341 -18.13 -27.17 -6.42
C SER A 341 -16.98 -27.75 -5.57
N GLY A 342 -17.21 -27.83 -4.26
CA GLY A 342 -16.36 -28.49 -3.29
C GLY A 342 -16.72 -29.95 -3.06
N ASP A 343 -16.02 -30.56 -2.11
CA ASP A 343 -16.25 -31.92 -1.62
C ASP A 343 -16.81 -31.95 -0.18
N HIS A 344 -17.25 -30.80 0.33
CA HIS A 344 -17.84 -30.64 1.66
C HIS A 344 -19.34 -30.27 1.63
N PHE A 345 -20.06 -30.45 2.75
CA PHE A 345 -21.42 -29.93 2.91
C PHE A 345 -21.41 -28.45 3.21
N GLU A 346 -22.12 -27.64 2.40
CA GLU A 346 -22.05 -26.20 2.53
C GLU A 346 -23.35 -25.55 3.04
N ASN A 347 -23.18 -24.56 3.91
CA ASN A 347 -24.26 -23.68 4.36
C ASN A 347 -24.14 -22.35 3.62
N VAL A 348 -24.89 -22.20 2.53
CA VAL A 348 -24.79 -21.04 1.64
C VAL A 348 -25.71 -19.93 2.12
N THR A 349 -25.14 -18.74 2.33
CA THR A 349 -25.88 -17.49 2.52
C THR A 349 -25.71 -16.59 1.29
N PHE A 350 -26.63 -15.65 1.09
CA PHE A 350 -26.59 -14.76 -0.06
C PHE A 350 -26.54 -13.31 0.38
N LEU A 351 -25.65 -12.54 -0.24
CA LEU A 351 -25.71 -11.08 -0.23
C LEU A 351 -26.12 -10.63 -1.62
N SER A 352 -27.27 -9.99 -1.72
CA SER A 352 -27.81 -9.52 -3.00
C SER A 352 -28.20 -8.06 -2.89
N THR A 353 -27.78 -7.27 -3.87
CA THR A 353 -28.11 -5.85 -3.99
C THR A 353 -28.48 -5.49 -5.41
N LEU A 354 -29.31 -4.48 -5.57
CA LEU A 354 -29.53 -3.72 -6.79
C LEU A 354 -29.17 -2.29 -6.41
N ASP A 355 -27.88 -1.98 -6.58
CA ASP A 355 -27.20 -0.84 -5.95
C ASP A 355 -27.55 -0.66 -4.46
N SER A 356 -28.36 0.34 -4.11
CA SER A 356 -28.75 0.66 -2.73
C SER A 356 -29.82 -0.26 -2.16
N LEU A 357 -30.56 -0.99 -3.01
CA LEU A 357 -31.64 -1.87 -2.59
C LEU A 357 -31.10 -3.27 -2.27
N SER A 358 -31.06 -3.66 -0.98
CA SER A 358 -30.66 -5.01 -0.57
C SER A 358 -31.85 -5.98 -0.58
N PHE A 359 -31.64 -7.19 -1.12
CA PHE A 359 -32.68 -8.23 -1.19
C PHE A 359 -32.09 -9.65 -1.09
N ASN A 360 -31.77 -10.13 0.09
CA ASN A 360 -31.13 -11.45 0.19
C ASN A 360 -32.06 -12.61 -0.17
N HIS A 361 -31.50 -13.61 -0.86
CA HIS A 361 -32.12 -14.91 -1.10
C HIS A 361 -32.13 -15.72 0.20
N LEU A 362 -33.07 -16.66 0.32
CA LEU A 362 -33.11 -17.55 1.48
C LEU A 362 -31.85 -18.44 1.51
N PRO A 363 -31.22 -18.63 2.68
CA PRO A 363 -30.04 -19.47 2.81
C PRO A 363 -30.33 -20.94 2.50
N ILE A 364 -29.28 -21.69 2.20
CA ILE A 364 -29.29 -23.14 2.03
C ILE A 364 -28.50 -23.74 3.17
N SER A 365 -29.02 -24.80 3.78
CA SER A 365 -28.30 -25.56 4.78
C SER A 365 -27.99 -26.96 4.26
N ASN A 366 -26.80 -27.46 4.57
CA ASN A 366 -26.33 -28.81 4.23
C ASN A 366 -26.40 -29.14 2.74
N MET A 367 -25.89 -28.26 1.87
CA MET A 367 -25.83 -28.51 0.43
C MET A 367 -24.76 -29.57 0.13
N GLU A 368 -25.12 -30.71 -0.47
CA GLU A 368 -24.19 -31.83 -0.70
C GLU A 368 -23.13 -31.49 -1.77
N PRO A 369 -21.94 -32.13 -1.74
CA PRO A 369 -20.96 -32.01 -2.82
C PRO A 369 -21.55 -32.29 -4.20
N GLY A 370 -21.38 -31.34 -5.14
CA GLY A 370 -21.92 -31.45 -6.49
C GLY A 370 -23.38 -31.03 -6.64
N ASP A 371 -24.12 -30.79 -5.54
CA ASP A 371 -25.51 -30.32 -5.60
C ASP A 371 -25.61 -28.98 -6.33
N THR A 372 -26.78 -28.75 -6.93
CA THR A 372 -27.14 -27.47 -7.54
C THR A 372 -28.52 -27.06 -7.05
N SER A 373 -28.66 -25.81 -6.63
CA SER A 373 -29.92 -25.27 -6.10
C SER A 373 -30.25 -23.93 -6.77
N LEU A 374 -31.46 -23.84 -7.35
CA LEU A 374 -32.04 -22.58 -7.82
C LEU A 374 -32.67 -21.82 -6.66
N LYS A 375 -32.31 -20.55 -6.49
CA LYS A 375 -32.94 -19.62 -5.54
C LYS A 375 -33.52 -18.44 -6.28
N SER A 376 -34.67 -17.97 -5.79
CA SER A 376 -35.35 -16.80 -6.33
C SER A 376 -35.81 -15.89 -5.20
N LYS A 377 -35.78 -14.58 -5.45
CA LYS A 377 -36.34 -13.56 -4.57
C LYS A 377 -37.18 -12.60 -5.41
N THR A 378 -38.42 -12.35 -4.98
CA THR A 378 -39.23 -11.27 -5.55
C THR A 378 -38.81 -9.95 -4.91
N VAL A 379 -38.47 -8.98 -5.75
CA VAL A 379 -37.99 -7.64 -5.38
C VAL A 379 -38.94 -6.62 -5.98
N ASN A 380 -39.33 -5.64 -5.17
CA ASN A 380 -40.09 -4.49 -5.65
C ASN A 380 -39.09 -3.42 -6.13
N ILE A 381 -39.15 -3.02 -7.40
CA ILE A 381 -38.20 -2.08 -7.98
C ILE A 381 -38.66 -0.66 -7.68
N THR A 382 -38.34 -0.15 -6.49
CA THR A 382 -38.66 1.22 -6.05
C THR A 382 -37.60 2.24 -6.44
N LEU A 383 -36.69 1.87 -7.34
CA LEU A 383 -35.59 2.73 -7.79
C LEU A 383 -36.10 3.71 -8.85
N SER A 384 -35.47 4.88 -8.90
CA SER A 384 -35.71 5.89 -9.93
C SER A 384 -35.26 5.39 -11.30
N GLU A 385 -35.50 6.18 -12.35
CA GLU A 385 -35.04 5.84 -13.68
C GLU A 385 -33.51 5.88 -13.75
N GLY A 386 -32.91 4.91 -14.44
CA GLY A 386 -31.46 4.86 -14.60
C GLY A 386 -30.87 3.46 -14.73
N PHE A 387 -29.55 3.40 -14.91
CA PHE A 387 -28.80 2.15 -14.93
C PHE A 387 -28.45 1.71 -13.51
N TYR A 388 -28.71 0.45 -13.21
CA TYR A 388 -28.43 -0.17 -11.93
C TYR A 388 -27.72 -1.50 -12.12
N ARG A 389 -26.93 -1.89 -11.13
CA ARG A 389 -26.27 -3.19 -11.13
C ARG A 389 -26.85 -4.13 -10.08
N ILE A 390 -27.35 -5.27 -10.54
CA ILE A 390 -27.65 -6.40 -9.67
C ILE A 390 -26.32 -7.07 -9.33
N ASN A 391 -26.02 -7.17 -8.04
CA ASN A 391 -24.87 -7.90 -7.52
C ASN A 391 -25.39 -9.02 -6.62
N ILE A 392 -25.00 -10.26 -6.89
CA ILE A 392 -25.33 -11.41 -6.05
C ILE A 392 -24.05 -12.15 -5.71
N LYS A 393 -23.83 -12.38 -4.41
CA LYS A 393 -22.74 -13.19 -3.88
C LYS A 393 -23.28 -14.34 -3.07
N ALA A 394 -22.81 -15.56 -3.37
CA ALA A 394 -22.96 -16.73 -2.52
C ALA A 394 -21.80 -16.79 -1.52
N LEU A 395 -22.10 -16.98 -0.23
CA LEU A 395 -21.12 -16.95 0.86
C LEU A 395 -21.19 -18.24 1.69
N ILE A 396 -20.02 -18.79 1.98
CA ILE A 396 -19.77 -19.89 2.92
C ILE A 396 -18.63 -19.48 3.86
N ASN A 397 -18.42 -20.23 4.95
CA ASN A 397 -17.46 -19.85 5.99
C ASN A 397 -15.99 -19.86 5.53
N LYS A 398 -15.64 -20.79 4.63
CA LYS A 398 -14.33 -20.94 4.00
C LYS A 398 -14.59 -21.24 2.53
N ASP A 399 -14.09 -20.42 1.63
CA ASP A 399 -14.25 -20.64 0.19
C ASP A 399 -12.89 -20.55 -0.49
N GLU A 400 -12.55 -21.57 -1.28
CA GLU A 400 -11.25 -21.71 -1.93
C GLU A 400 -11.20 -21.02 -3.31
N ASN A 401 -12.33 -20.62 -3.88
CA ASN A 401 -12.42 -19.92 -5.16
C ASN A 401 -13.42 -18.75 -5.15
N LEU A 402 -13.08 -17.69 -4.42
CA LEU A 402 -13.90 -16.47 -4.30
C LEU A 402 -14.30 -15.77 -5.62
N LEU A 403 -13.71 -16.15 -6.76
CA LEU A 403 -13.96 -15.52 -8.06
C LEU A 403 -15.28 -16.01 -8.70
N ASP A 404 -15.75 -17.21 -8.40
CA ASP A 404 -16.94 -17.78 -9.05
C ASP A 404 -18.24 -17.66 -8.21
N ASN A 405 -18.12 -17.22 -6.96
CA ASN A 405 -19.20 -16.95 -6.02
C ASN A 405 -20.06 -15.74 -6.36
N SER A 406 -19.70 -14.98 -7.39
CA SER A 406 -20.34 -13.70 -7.72
C SER A 406 -20.97 -13.70 -9.11
N ALA A 407 -22.12 -13.04 -9.18
CA ALA A 407 -22.85 -12.79 -10.42
C ALA A 407 -23.26 -11.32 -10.46
N GLN A 408 -23.11 -10.71 -11.63
CA GLN A 408 -23.44 -9.31 -11.85
C GLN A 408 -24.21 -9.15 -13.15
N ARG A 409 -25.30 -8.39 -13.11
CA ARG A 409 -26.10 -8.07 -14.28
C ARG A 409 -26.53 -6.61 -14.23
N GLU A 410 -26.24 -5.88 -15.29
CA GLU A 410 -26.67 -4.49 -15.45
C GLU A 410 -28.09 -4.46 -16.01
N VAL A 411 -28.90 -3.57 -15.45
CA VAL A 411 -30.30 -3.39 -15.83
C VAL A 411 -30.60 -1.90 -15.93
N PHE A 412 -31.46 -1.53 -16.86
CA PHE A 412 -32.01 -0.19 -16.96
C PHE A 412 -33.40 -0.20 -16.33
N VAL A 413 -33.61 0.58 -15.27
CA VAL A 413 -34.95 0.81 -14.73
C VAL A 413 -35.55 1.96 -15.51
N SER A 414 -36.54 1.67 -16.34
CA SER A 414 -37.40 2.66 -16.97
C SER A 414 -38.54 3.00 -16.02
N CYS A 415 -38.60 4.25 -15.58
CA CYS A 415 -39.81 4.75 -14.98
C CYS A 415 -40.71 5.19 -16.12
N SER A 416 -41.85 4.52 -16.32
CA SER A 416 -42.94 5.16 -17.05
C SER A 416 -43.47 6.28 -16.16
N THR A 417 -42.80 7.42 -16.21
CA THR A 417 -43.39 8.69 -15.81
C THR A 417 -44.65 8.82 -16.68
N ARG A 418 -45.81 8.66 -16.05
CA ARG A 418 -47.08 9.01 -16.66
C ARG A 418 -47.07 10.51 -16.87
N PHE A 419 -46.50 10.94 -17.98
CA PHE A 419 -46.52 12.33 -18.39
C PHE A 419 -47.90 12.60 -18.98
N ILE A 420 -48.73 13.28 -18.19
CA ILE A 420 -49.77 14.11 -18.75
C ILE A 420 -49.02 15.25 -19.46
N VAL A 421 -48.86 15.17 -20.78
CA VAL A 421 -48.20 16.20 -21.61
C VAL A 421 -48.87 17.55 -21.37
N CYS A 422 -50.19 17.54 -21.19
CA CYS A 422 -50.98 18.71 -20.87
C CYS A 422 -52.30 18.34 -20.19
N SER A 423 -52.77 19.22 -19.31
CA SER A 423 -54.08 19.15 -18.61
C SER A 423 -54.94 20.40 -18.85
N LEU A 424 -54.36 21.43 -19.45
CA LEU A 424 -54.99 22.66 -19.88
C LEU A 424 -54.33 23.11 -21.18
N ASN A 425 -55.10 23.75 -22.08
CA ASN A 425 -54.56 24.26 -23.35
C ASN A 425 -53.42 25.27 -23.15
N THR A 426 -53.42 26.03 -22.05
CA THR A 426 -52.36 26.99 -21.71
C THR A 426 -50.99 26.35 -21.52
N GLN A 427 -50.93 25.04 -21.23
CA GLN A 427 -49.67 24.29 -21.09
C GLN A 427 -49.08 23.89 -22.44
N CYS A 428 -49.85 24.01 -23.53
CA CYS A 428 -49.41 23.76 -24.91
C CYS A 428 -48.98 25.03 -25.65
N ASN A 429 -48.98 26.17 -24.97
CA ASN A 429 -48.62 27.45 -25.56
C ASN A 429 -47.16 27.42 -26.04
N ASP A 430 -46.95 27.44 -27.35
CA ASP A 430 -45.62 27.48 -27.97
C ASP A 430 -45.08 28.91 -28.15
N ASN A 431 -45.80 29.90 -27.60
CA ASN A 431 -45.57 31.33 -27.73
C ASN A 431 -45.58 31.83 -29.18
N ASN A 432 -46.10 31.04 -30.13
CA ASN A 432 -46.37 31.50 -31.48
C ASN A 432 -47.82 32.02 -31.54
N PRO A 433 -48.05 33.33 -31.71
CA PRO A 433 -49.42 33.86 -31.76
C PRO A 433 -50.22 33.35 -32.98
N LEU A 434 -49.56 32.82 -34.03
CA LEU A 434 -50.20 32.31 -35.25
C LEU A 434 -50.59 30.82 -35.18
N THR A 435 -50.57 30.23 -33.99
CA THR A 435 -51.06 28.87 -33.73
C THR A 435 -52.18 28.89 -32.71
N PHE A 436 -53.17 28.03 -32.91
CA PHE A 436 -54.17 27.67 -31.92
C PHE A 436 -53.69 26.43 -31.19
N ASP A 437 -53.30 26.62 -29.93
CA ASP A 437 -52.71 25.58 -29.11
C ASP A 437 -53.78 24.90 -28.26
N GLU A 438 -53.90 23.59 -28.41
CA GLU A 438 -54.85 22.81 -27.64
C GLU A 438 -54.25 21.52 -27.12
N CYS A 439 -54.70 21.15 -25.93
CA CYS A 439 -54.36 19.91 -25.30
C CYS A 439 -55.36 18.82 -25.71
N ILE A 440 -54.94 17.92 -26.59
CA ILE A 440 -55.74 16.76 -26.99
C ILE A 440 -55.71 15.74 -25.85
N ASN A 441 -56.84 15.08 -25.56
CA ASN A 441 -57.00 14.11 -24.46
C ASN A 441 -56.51 14.62 -23.10
N SER A 442 -56.83 15.87 -22.80
CA SER A 442 -56.38 16.60 -21.62
C SER A 442 -56.50 15.81 -20.31
N GLY A 443 -55.42 15.81 -19.52
CA GLY A 443 -55.39 15.17 -18.20
C GLY A 443 -55.27 13.64 -18.25
N THR A 444 -55.05 13.06 -19.43
CA THR A 444 -54.90 11.60 -19.61
C THR A 444 -53.53 11.23 -20.16
N GLU A 445 -53.20 9.94 -20.12
CA GLU A 445 -51.93 9.40 -20.64
C GLU A 445 -51.81 9.50 -22.18
N ALA A 446 -52.91 9.74 -22.90
CA ALA A 446 -52.92 10.01 -24.33
C ALA A 446 -52.84 11.52 -24.64
N SER A 447 -52.53 12.35 -23.64
CA SER A 447 -52.49 13.80 -23.82
C SER A 447 -51.35 14.22 -24.75
N LEU A 448 -51.64 15.14 -25.68
CA LEU A 448 -50.67 15.66 -26.64
C LEU A 448 -51.01 17.13 -26.94
N CYS A 449 -49.99 17.97 -27.03
CA CYS A 449 -50.14 19.33 -27.52
C CYS A 449 -50.26 19.35 -29.03
N ARG A 450 -51.36 19.95 -29.52
CA ARG A 450 -51.59 20.19 -30.95
C ARG A 450 -51.65 21.69 -31.18
N ASN A 451 -50.70 22.18 -31.98
CA ASN A 451 -50.58 23.59 -32.34
C ASN A 451 -51.02 23.72 -33.79
N THR A 452 -52.24 24.19 -34.01
CA THR A 452 -52.82 24.28 -35.36
C THR A 452 -52.59 25.67 -35.90
N GLU A 453 -51.91 25.82 -37.03
CA GLU A 453 -51.76 27.13 -37.69
C GLU A 453 -53.12 27.79 -37.93
N ILE A 454 -53.22 29.09 -37.64
CA ILE A 454 -54.41 29.91 -37.86
C ILE A 454 -54.12 31.01 -38.88
N ASN A 455 -55.14 31.47 -39.60
CA ASN A 455 -54.94 32.44 -40.70
C ASN A 455 -54.53 33.83 -40.20
N CYS A 456 -55.01 34.25 -39.02
CA CYS A 456 -54.57 35.51 -38.39
C CYS A 456 -54.83 35.52 -36.87
N ALA A 457 -53.89 36.09 -36.14
CA ALA A 457 -53.99 36.30 -34.68
C ALA A 457 -54.32 37.75 -34.33
N SER A 458 -54.09 38.66 -35.28
CA SER A 458 -54.23 40.10 -35.14
C SER A 458 -54.41 40.76 -36.50
N ASN A 459 -54.77 42.05 -36.53
CA ASN A 459 -54.98 42.77 -37.79
C ASN A 459 -53.69 42.93 -38.62
N SER A 460 -52.51 42.93 -37.98
CA SER A 460 -51.22 43.02 -38.69
C SER A 460 -50.94 41.79 -39.55
N ASP A 461 -51.56 40.66 -39.25
CA ASP A 461 -51.37 39.41 -39.99
C ASP A 461 -52.17 39.39 -41.31
N CYS A 462 -53.13 40.32 -41.47
CA CYS A 462 -54.03 40.40 -42.61
C CYS A 462 -53.55 41.30 -43.76
N GLY A 463 -52.24 41.53 -43.84
CA GLY A 463 -51.62 42.43 -44.79
C GLY A 463 -51.70 43.90 -44.36
N ALA A 464 -50.92 44.75 -45.03
CA ALA A 464 -50.76 46.15 -44.63
C ALA A 464 -52.11 46.91 -44.67
N THR A 465 -52.45 47.55 -43.56
CA THR A 465 -53.47 48.61 -43.53
C THR A 465 -52.80 49.92 -43.91
N GLY A 466 -53.29 50.57 -44.96
CA GLY A 466 -52.61 51.73 -45.51
C GLY A 466 -53.16 52.14 -46.86
N PHE A 467 -52.56 53.17 -47.43
CA PHE A 467 -52.89 53.60 -48.78
C PHE A 467 -52.36 52.60 -49.82
N ILE A 468 -53.21 52.26 -50.77
CA ILE A 468 -52.93 51.33 -51.86
C ILE A 468 -53.31 51.96 -53.20
N GLY A 469 -52.64 51.52 -54.27
CA GLY A 469 -52.81 52.10 -55.59
C GLY A 469 -52.23 53.51 -55.71
N THR A 470 -52.43 54.12 -56.87
CA THR A 470 -51.96 55.48 -57.17
C THR A 470 -52.93 56.53 -56.67
N GLU A 471 -52.40 57.72 -56.39
CA GLU A 471 -53.20 58.90 -56.07
C GLU A 471 -54.06 59.30 -57.27
N PHE A 472 -55.27 59.79 -57.01
CA PHE A 472 -56.18 60.28 -58.04
C PHE A 472 -56.96 61.48 -57.51
N CYS A 473 -57.47 62.31 -58.43
CA CYS A 473 -58.24 63.49 -58.04
C CYS A 473 -59.68 63.11 -57.74
N SER A 474 -60.17 63.54 -56.59
CA SER A 474 -61.61 63.59 -56.30
C SER A 474 -61.95 65.02 -55.97
N GLU A 475 -62.74 65.65 -56.85
CA GLU A 475 -63.03 67.08 -56.81
C GLU A 475 -61.74 67.94 -56.86
N LYS A 476 -61.48 68.74 -55.82
CA LYS A 476 -60.34 69.67 -55.75
C LYS A 476 -59.09 69.09 -55.07
N ASN A 477 -59.19 67.91 -54.46
CA ASN A 477 -58.15 67.33 -53.59
C ASN A 477 -57.60 66.02 -54.14
N VAL A 478 -56.38 65.68 -53.72
CA VAL A 478 -55.78 64.39 -54.01
C VAL A 478 -56.29 63.37 -52.99
N VAL A 479 -56.93 62.32 -53.48
CA VAL A 479 -57.38 61.17 -52.68
C VAL A 479 -56.62 59.91 -53.10
N LYS A 480 -56.55 58.93 -52.21
CA LYS A 480 -55.92 57.64 -52.47
C LYS A 480 -56.73 56.54 -51.79
N ASN A 481 -56.83 55.40 -52.46
CA ASN A 481 -57.56 54.27 -51.91
C ASN A 481 -56.85 53.80 -50.63
N TYR A 482 -57.58 53.69 -49.53
CA TYR A 482 -57.06 53.21 -48.25
C TYR A 482 -57.63 51.83 -47.96
N GLN A 483 -56.77 50.82 -47.93
CA GLN A 483 -57.13 49.47 -47.54
C GLN A 483 -57.08 49.36 -46.02
N THR A 484 -58.18 48.90 -45.43
CA THR A 484 -58.21 48.46 -44.04
C THR A 484 -58.24 46.94 -44.02
N SER A 485 -57.22 46.33 -43.44
CA SER A 485 -57.13 44.89 -43.22
C SER A 485 -57.52 44.57 -41.78
N LYS A 486 -58.50 43.68 -41.60
CA LYS A 486 -58.97 43.26 -40.29
C LYS A 486 -58.99 41.74 -40.19
N CYS A 487 -58.46 41.23 -39.09
CA CYS A 487 -58.60 39.83 -38.73
C CYS A 487 -59.96 39.61 -38.06
N ILE A 488 -60.76 38.71 -38.61
CA ILE A 488 -62.05 38.30 -38.06
C ILE A 488 -61.86 36.98 -37.33
N ASN A 489 -62.44 36.83 -36.12
CA ASN A 489 -62.24 35.69 -35.22
C ASN A 489 -60.77 35.42 -34.86
N ALA A 490 -60.02 36.49 -34.59
CA ALA A 490 -58.60 36.47 -34.30
C ALA A 490 -58.21 35.46 -33.21
N GLY A 491 -57.15 34.69 -33.45
CA GLY A 491 -56.65 33.70 -32.47
C GLY A 491 -57.41 32.37 -32.49
N THR A 492 -58.28 32.11 -33.48
CA THR A 492 -59.08 30.88 -33.57
C THR A 492 -58.87 30.14 -34.89
N LYS A 493 -59.24 28.86 -34.94
CA LYS A 493 -59.20 28.04 -36.16
C LYS A 493 -60.08 28.58 -37.30
N ASP A 494 -61.11 29.35 -36.96
CA ASP A 494 -62.01 30.00 -37.93
C ASP A 494 -61.57 31.45 -38.25
N SER A 495 -60.35 31.83 -37.86
CA SER A 495 -59.82 33.15 -38.19
C SER A 495 -59.70 33.31 -39.70
N PHE A 496 -60.02 34.51 -40.20
CA PHE A 496 -59.76 34.87 -41.58
C PHE A 496 -59.57 36.38 -41.75
N CYS A 497 -58.88 36.76 -42.81
CA CYS A 497 -58.60 38.16 -43.13
C CYS A 497 -59.68 38.76 -44.01
N SER A 498 -60.24 39.88 -43.56
CA SER A 498 -61.17 40.71 -44.32
C SER A 498 -60.51 42.03 -44.67
N THR A 499 -60.54 42.40 -45.95
CA THR A 499 -60.05 43.70 -46.42
C THR A 499 -61.20 44.55 -46.97
N SER A 500 -61.14 45.86 -46.74
CA SER A 500 -62.08 46.84 -47.32
C SER A 500 -61.32 48.05 -47.84
N ILE A 501 -61.73 48.58 -49.00
CA ILE A 501 -61.05 49.69 -49.66
C ILE A 501 -62.01 50.88 -49.75
N SER A 502 -61.56 52.05 -49.31
CA SER A 502 -62.32 53.30 -49.44
C SER A 502 -61.38 54.47 -49.80
N PRO A 503 -61.79 55.44 -50.64
CA PRO A 503 -60.98 56.62 -50.91
C PRO A 503 -60.84 57.48 -49.65
N LYS A 504 -59.61 57.85 -49.28
CA LYS A 504 -59.35 58.85 -48.23
C LYS A 504 -58.57 60.02 -48.81
N GLU A 505 -58.87 61.22 -48.33
CA GLU A 505 -58.14 62.44 -48.68
C GLU A 505 -56.69 62.35 -48.18
N VAL A 506 -55.73 62.62 -49.07
CA VAL A 506 -54.29 62.60 -48.77
C VAL A 506 -53.75 64.02 -48.71
N VAL A 507 -54.12 64.86 -49.67
CA VAL A 507 -53.66 66.25 -49.75
C VAL A 507 -54.80 67.17 -50.17
N SER A 508 -55.03 68.21 -49.38
CA SER A 508 -55.88 69.34 -49.76
C SER A 508 -55.10 70.29 -50.66
N CYS A 509 -55.53 70.51 -51.91
CA CYS A 509 -54.79 71.37 -52.86
C CYS A 509 -55.20 72.83 -52.73
N SER A 510 -54.21 73.73 -52.76
CA SER A 510 -54.43 75.20 -52.68
C SER A 510 -55.10 75.79 -53.94
N ILE A 511 -54.88 75.17 -55.11
CA ILE A 511 -55.39 75.65 -56.41
C ILE A 511 -56.36 74.62 -57.02
N THR A 512 -55.87 73.46 -57.45
CA THR A 512 -56.69 72.37 -58.00
C THR A 512 -55.87 71.07 -58.05
N CYS A 513 -56.53 69.92 -58.23
CA CYS A 513 -55.89 68.64 -58.50
C CYS A 513 -56.01 68.29 -59.99
N SER A 514 -54.98 67.69 -60.58
CA SER A 514 -55.04 67.03 -61.89
C SER A 514 -54.22 65.73 -61.86
N SER A 515 -54.69 64.66 -62.49
CA SER A 515 -54.02 63.33 -62.54
C SER A 515 -53.44 62.79 -61.21
N GLY A 516 -54.11 63.06 -60.08
CA GLY A 516 -53.68 62.59 -58.77
C GLY A 516 -52.61 63.44 -58.07
N ILE A 517 -52.32 64.65 -58.57
CA ILE A 517 -51.32 65.55 -58.00
C ILE A 517 -51.91 66.96 -57.88
N CYS A 518 -51.57 67.69 -56.82
CA CYS A 518 -51.91 69.10 -56.70
C CYS A 518 -51.10 69.94 -57.70
N VAL A 519 -51.79 70.79 -58.47
CA VAL A 519 -51.14 71.76 -59.38
C VAL A 519 -50.51 72.86 -58.54
N GLN A 520 -49.17 72.96 -58.57
CA GLN A 520 -48.36 73.84 -57.73
C GLN A 520 -48.18 75.25 -58.29
N CYS A 521 -48.06 75.42 -59.62
CA CYS A 521 -47.83 76.74 -60.24
C CYS A 521 -48.43 76.82 -61.66
N ARG A 522 -48.78 78.03 -62.11
CA ARG A 522 -49.27 78.31 -63.47
C ARG A 522 -48.37 79.27 -64.25
N ASN A 523 -47.42 79.92 -63.59
CA ASN A 523 -46.40 80.78 -64.21
C ASN A 523 -45.19 80.96 -63.26
N ASP A 524 -44.07 81.47 -63.77
CA ASP A 524 -42.81 81.62 -63.03
C ASP A 524 -42.92 82.59 -61.83
N LEU A 525 -43.88 83.51 -61.83
CA LEU A 525 -44.12 84.43 -60.71
C LEU A 525 -44.69 83.71 -59.47
N ASP A 526 -45.37 82.58 -59.67
CA ASP A 526 -45.91 81.74 -58.59
C ASP A 526 -44.78 80.98 -57.85
N CYS A 527 -43.53 81.05 -58.35
CA CYS A 527 -42.39 80.26 -57.90
C CYS A 527 -41.21 81.04 -57.33
N ASN A 528 -41.35 82.34 -57.03
CA ASN A 528 -40.26 83.16 -56.52
C ASN A 528 -39.86 82.77 -55.09
N ASP A 529 -38.63 82.28 -54.87
CA ASP A 529 -38.12 81.94 -53.53
C ASP A 529 -37.37 83.09 -52.83
N SER A 530 -37.22 84.23 -53.51
CA SER A 530 -36.51 85.42 -53.04
C SER A 530 -35.00 85.21 -52.76
N ASP A 531 -34.38 84.16 -53.27
CA ASP A 531 -32.93 83.94 -53.26
C ASP A 531 -32.32 84.37 -54.61
N SER A 532 -31.21 85.10 -54.55
CA SER A 532 -30.51 85.62 -55.74
C SER A 532 -29.44 84.67 -56.30
N GLY A 533 -29.18 83.56 -55.60
CA GLY A 533 -28.25 82.49 -56.00
C GLY A 533 -28.89 81.34 -56.79
N THR A 534 -30.19 81.41 -57.04
CA THR A 534 -31.01 80.41 -57.74
C THR A 534 -31.65 81.03 -58.97
N LYS A 535 -31.97 80.19 -59.96
CA LYS A 535 -32.88 80.57 -61.05
C LYS A 535 -34.21 79.86 -60.86
N ASP A 536 -35.29 80.65 -60.76
CA ASP A 536 -36.63 80.20 -60.40
C ASP A 536 -37.51 80.07 -61.65
N ILE A 537 -38.03 78.87 -61.88
CA ILE A 537 -38.80 78.51 -63.09
C ILE A 537 -39.97 77.62 -62.67
N CYS A 538 -41.18 77.95 -63.12
CA CYS A 538 -42.36 77.09 -63.05
C CYS A 538 -42.34 76.14 -64.24
N ASN A 539 -41.93 74.90 -64.01
CA ASN A 539 -41.91 73.89 -65.05
C ASN A 539 -43.31 73.26 -65.16
N ASN A 540 -43.72 72.92 -66.39
CA ASN A 540 -44.99 72.25 -66.69
C ASN A 540 -46.25 73.00 -66.18
N ALA A 541 -46.23 74.33 -66.29
CA ALA A 541 -47.27 75.25 -65.82
C ALA A 541 -48.71 74.79 -66.09
N GLY A 542 -49.53 74.74 -65.02
CA GLY A 542 -50.95 74.40 -65.10
C GLY A 542 -51.29 72.91 -65.30
N SER A 543 -50.29 72.03 -65.26
CA SER A 543 -50.47 70.57 -65.34
C SER A 543 -50.32 69.88 -63.97
N ALA A 544 -50.69 68.60 -63.88
CA ALA A 544 -50.46 67.75 -62.71
C ALA A 544 -48.98 67.65 -62.30
N GLU A 545 -48.07 67.90 -63.24
CA GLU A 545 -46.62 67.86 -63.04
C GLU A 545 -46.03 69.26 -62.86
N SER A 546 -46.87 70.29 -62.66
CA SER A 546 -46.37 71.65 -62.46
C SER A 546 -45.59 71.72 -61.14
N TYR A 547 -44.37 72.23 -61.16
CA TYR A 547 -43.58 72.46 -59.96
C TYR A 547 -42.66 73.67 -60.12
N CYS A 548 -42.39 74.32 -59.00
CA CYS A 548 -41.40 75.38 -58.92
C CYS A 548 -40.01 74.76 -58.81
N SER A 549 -39.12 75.08 -59.75
CA SER A 549 -37.70 74.73 -59.67
C SER A 549 -36.87 75.96 -59.37
N HIS A 550 -36.02 75.86 -58.36
CA HIS A 550 -35.03 76.85 -57.96
C HIS A 550 -33.66 76.21 -58.16
N THR A 551 -32.97 76.53 -59.25
CA THR A 551 -31.74 75.80 -59.61
C THR A 551 -30.51 76.46 -59.00
N THR A 552 -29.93 75.81 -57.98
CA THR A 552 -28.57 76.01 -57.44
C THR A 552 -27.60 74.97 -58.04
N ILE A 553 -26.32 75.30 -58.19
CA ILE A 553 -25.37 74.58 -59.06
C ILE A 553 -24.72 73.32 -58.36
N ASN A 554 -25.15 72.12 -58.79
CA ASN A 554 -24.42 70.82 -58.98
C ASN A 554 -24.40 69.65 -57.92
N GLU A 555 -24.61 68.39 -58.37
CA GLU A 555 -24.73 67.09 -57.63
C GLU A 555 -24.08 65.85 -58.35
N GLN A 556 -23.65 64.79 -57.60
CA GLN A 556 -23.82 63.30 -57.82
C GLN A 556 -22.82 62.41 -57.03
N ILE A 557 -23.17 61.27 -56.39
CA ILE A 557 -22.24 60.27 -55.75
C ILE A 557 -22.88 58.84 -55.74
N THR A 558 -22.16 57.77 -56.15
CA THR A 558 -22.62 56.36 -56.36
C THR A 558 -22.49 55.37 -55.18
N CYS A 559 -21.37 55.30 -54.43
CA CYS A 559 -21.24 54.45 -53.23
C CYS A 559 -20.44 55.17 -52.13
N ARG A 560 -20.74 54.92 -50.84
CA ARG A 560 -20.07 55.60 -49.70
C ARG A 560 -19.35 54.65 -48.74
N LYS A 561 -19.63 53.35 -48.78
CA LYS A 561 -18.94 52.32 -47.98
C LYS A 561 -19.02 50.96 -48.67
N ASN A 562 -18.12 50.03 -48.31
CA ASN A 562 -18.01 48.72 -48.97
C ASN A 562 -19.29 47.88 -48.91
N SER A 563 -20.07 47.99 -47.84
CA SER A 563 -21.35 47.27 -47.71
C SER A 563 -22.45 47.78 -48.63
N ASP A 564 -22.28 48.96 -49.25
CA ASP A 564 -23.18 49.44 -50.31
C ASP A 564 -22.96 48.66 -51.63
N CYS A 565 -21.91 47.84 -51.72
CA CYS A 565 -21.51 47.08 -52.91
C CYS A 565 -21.81 45.56 -52.84
N GLY A 566 -22.04 44.98 -51.65
CA GLY A 566 -22.27 43.55 -51.46
C GLY A 566 -21.81 43.01 -50.08
N LEU A 567 -22.06 41.73 -49.79
CA LEU A 567 -21.61 41.03 -48.57
C LEU A 567 -20.50 40.02 -48.89
N ASP A 568 -19.44 40.01 -48.08
CA ASP A 568 -18.30 39.10 -48.23
C ASP A 568 -18.66 37.65 -47.82
N GLY A 569 -18.14 36.64 -48.52
CA GLY A 569 -18.47 35.24 -48.21
C GLY A 569 -17.72 34.18 -49.01
N PHE A 570 -17.79 32.92 -48.54
CA PHE A 570 -17.27 31.76 -49.26
C PHE A 570 -18.15 31.44 -50.47
N ILE A 571 -17.50 31.12 -51.58
CA ILE A 571 -18.14 30.74 -52.83
C ILE A 571 -17.55 29.41 -53.33
N ASP A 572 -18.32 28.66 -54.11
CA ASP A 572 -18.03 27.30 -54.60
C ASP A 572 -17.88 26.22 -53.51
N SER A 573 -17.60 24.98 -53.93
CA SER A 573 -17.30 23.85 -53.03
C SER A 573 -15.82 23.84 -52.60
N PRO A 574 -15.49 23.33 -51.39
CA PRO A 574 -14.10 23.22 -50.93
C PRO A 574 -13.24 22.35 -51.88
N PHE A 575 -11.94 22.62 -51.95
CA PHE A 575 -10.96 21.88 -52.75
C PHE A 575 -9.61 21.79 -52.04
N CYS A 576 -8.78 20.81 -52.42
CA CYS A 576 -7.44 20.68 -51.86
C CYS A 576 -6.48 21.71 -52.47
N SER A 577 -5.77 22.45 -51.61
CA SER A 577 -4.71 23.36 -52.01
C SER A 577 -3.48 23.12 -51.14
N GLY A 578 -2.46 22.52 -51.75
CA GLY A 578 -1.36 21.89 -51.01
C GLY A 578 -1.88 20.74 -50.13
N ASN A 579 -1.42 20.69 -48.88
CA ASN A 579 -1.84 19.66 -47.91
C ASN A 579 -3.13 20.03 -47.15
N ASN A 580 -3.78 21.16 -47.46
CA ASN A 580 -4.90 21.70 -46.68
C ASN A 580 -6.17 21.81 -47.52
N VAL A 581 -7.34 21.82 -46.87
CA VAL A 581 -8.62 22.11 -47.55
C VAL A 581 -8.78 23.62 -47.64
N ALA A 582 -8.92 24.15 -48.85
CA ALA A 582 -9.14 25.56 -49.13
C ALA A 582 -10.50 25.80 -49.82
N GLN A 583 -11.01 27.02 -49.73
CA GLN A 583 -12.24 27.43 -50.40
C GLN A 583 -12.12 28.89 -50.87
N LYS A 584 -12.68 29.21 -52.03
CA LYS A 584 -12.68 30.57 -52.59
C LYS A 584 -13.56 31.48 -51.73
N PHE A 585 -13.11 32.71 -51.50
CA PHE A 585 -13.77 33.73 -50.69
C PHE A 585 -13.82 35.05 -51.46
N ASN A 586 -15.03 35.57 -51.71
CA ASN A 586 -15.26 36.82 -52.45
C ASN A 586 -15.37 38.01 -51.50
N ILE A 587 -14.72 39.12 -51.85
CA ILE A 587 -14.64 40.36 -51.05
C ILE A 587 -15.10 41.55 -51.90
N TYR A 588 -16.04 42.37 -51.41
CA TYR A 588 -16.55 43.58 -52.08
C TYR A 588 -15.93 44.87 -51.54
N THR A 589 -15.55 45.78 -52.43
CA THR A 589 -14.88 47.06 -52.11
C THR A 589 -15.52 48.22 -52.90
N CYS A 590 -15.86 49.31 -52.20
CA CYS A 590 -16.29 50.58 -52.80
C CYS A 590 -15.06 51.47 -53.05
N ASN A 591 -14.77 51.74 -54.31
CA ASN A 591 -13.67 52.60 -54.73
C ASN A 591 -14.15 54.06 -54.84
N ASN A 592 -13.31 55.01 -54.42
CA ASN A 592 -13.59 56.46 -54.44
C ASN A 592 -14.88 56.88 -53.68
N ALA A 593 -15.14 56.20 -52.57
CA ALA A 593 -16.33 56.34 -51.75
C ALA A 593 -16.67 57.81 -51.43
N GLY A 594 -17.93 58.21 -51.64
CA GLY A 594 -18.37 59.57 -51.30
C GLY A 594 -18.04 60.64 -52.34
N THR A 595 -17.71 60.26 -53.58
CA THR A 595 -17.46 61.19 -54.69
C THR A 595 -18.29 60.86 -55.93
N THR A 596 -18.44 61.82 -56.85
CA THR A 596 -19.13 61.64 -58.15
C THR A 596 -18.53 60.51 -59.00
N GLN A 597 -17.34 60.00 -58.64
CA GLN A 597 -16.62 58.93 -59.33
C GLN A 597 -16.63 57.60 -58.56
N SER A 598 -17.46 57.46 -57.54
CA SER A 598 -17.53 56.23 -56.75
C SER A 598 -18.02 55.03 -57.58
N SER A 599 -17.41 53.86 -57.38
CA SER A 599 -17.74 52.61 -58.09
C SER A 599 -17.43 51.37 -57.25
N CYS A 600 -18.20 50.29 -57.43
CA CYS A 600 -18.03 49.03 -56.69
C CYS A 600 -17.18 48.01 -57.46
N SER A 601 -16.33 47.26 -56.76
CA SER A 601 -15.53 46.15 -57.31
C SER A 601 -15.49 44.94 -56.36
N SER A 602 -15.26 43.73 -56.87
CA SER A 602 -15.11 42.52 -56.06
C SER A 602 -13.84 41.73 -56.41
N SER A 603 -13.27 41.03 -55.44
CA SER A 603 -12.08 40.18 -55.62
C SER A 603 -12.25 38.81 -54.96
N ILE A 604 -11.82 37.75 -55.65
CA ILE A 604 -11.88 36.38 -55.13
C ILE A 604 -10.48 35.98 -54.67
N THR A 605 -10.38 35.56 -53.41
CA THR A 605 -9.13 35.08 -52.80
C THR A 605 -9.33 33.68 -52.26
N GLU A 606 -8.29 32.87 -52.28
CA GLU A 606 -8.32 31.53 -51.70
C GLU A 606 -8.01 31.61 -50.19
N LYS A 607 -8.89 31.05 -49.35
CA LYS A 607 -8.67 30.95 -47.91
C LYS A 607 -8.61 29.49 -47.49
N VAL A 608 -7.62 29.15 -46.67
CA VAL A 608 -7.51 27.82 -46.05
C VAL A 608 -8.65 27.67 -45.04
N LYS A 609 -9.51 26.68 -45.26
CA LYS A 609 -10.69 26.38 -44.44
C LYS A 609 -10.36 25.39 -43.33
N GLU A 610 -9.51 24.41 -43.62
CA GLU A 610 -9.07 23.38 -42.69
C GLU A 610 -7.60 23.05 -42.97
N GLN A 611 -6.75 23.03 -41.93
CA GLN A 611 -5.35 22.62 -42.06
C GLN A 611 -5.23 21.11 -41.76
N CYS A 612 -4.77 20.31 -42.72
CA CYS A 612 -4.60 18.87 -42.52
C CYS A 612 -3.19 18.57 -42.00
N THR A 613 -3.10 17.59 -41.10
CA THR A 613 -1.84 17.11 -40.50
C THR A 613 -0.95 16.34 -41.49
N ASN A 614 -1.54 15.69 -42.50
CA ASN A 614 -0.83 14.87 -43.49
C ASN A 614 -1.13 15.30 -44.94
N GLU A 615 -2.20 14.80 -45.56
CA GLU A 615 -2.59 15.14 -46.93
C GLU A 615 -4.11 15.37 -47.09
N CYS A 616 -4.47 16.16 -48.11
CA CYS A 616 -5.85 16.42 -48.50
C CYS A 616 -6.16 15.63 -49.77
N LEU A 617 -7.24 14.83 -49.74
CA LEU A 617 -7.72 14.09 -50.92
C LEU A 617 -9.22 14.31 -51.07
N ASN A 618 -9.69 14.65 -52.27
CA ASN A 618 -11.10 14.88 -52.60
C ASN A 618 -11.81 15.89 -51.66
N SER A 619 -11.16 17.00 -51.36
CA SER A 619 -11.72 18.10 -50.54
C SER A 619 -11.96 17.74 -49.06
N LEU A 620 -11.32 16.69 -48.56
CA LEU A 620 -11.34 16.25 -47.15
C LEU A 620 -9.91 15.98 -46.67
N CYS A 621 -9.65 16.26 -45.40
CA CYS A 621 -8.43 15.77 -44.74
C CYS A 621 -8.56 14.24 -44.57
N VAL A 622 -7.56 13.51 -45.06
CA VAL A 622 -7.49 12.05 -44.92
C VAL A 622 -6.25 11.68 -44.13
N ASP A 623 -6.45 10.91 -43.07
CA ASP A 623 -5.37 10.14 -42.44
C ASP A 623 -5.16 8.87 -43.27
N GLN A 624 -3.94 8.65 -43.78
CA GLN A 624 -3.67 7.45 -44.56
C GLN A 624 -3.78 6.18 -43.69
N THR A 625 -4.75 5.36 -44.07
CA THR A 625 -4.80 3.89 -44.20
C THR A 625 -4.85 2.99 -42.94
N PRO A 626 -5.69 1.94 -42.96
CA PRO A 626 -5.66 0.88 -41.96
C PRO A 626 -4.42 0.01 -42.19
N GLY A 627 -3.36 0.24 -41.43
CA GLY A 627 -2.24 -0.69 -41.27
C GLY A 627 -2.23 -1.24 -39.84
N LYS A 628 -1.61 -2.40 -39.66
CA LYS A 628 -1.55 -3.06 -38.35
C LYS A 628 -0.53 -2.35 -37.45
N HIS A 629 -0.95 -1.87 -36.28
CA HIS A 629 -0.03 -1.41 -35.21
C HIS A 629 0.11 -2.53 -34.19
N ASP A 630 1.30 -3.10 -34.05
CA ASP A 630 1.48 -4.31 -33.24
C ASP A 630 2.93 -4.42 -32.76
N VAL A 631 3.12 -4.56 -31.46
CA VAL A 631 4.41 -4.98 -30.88
C VAL A 631 4.19 -6.25 -30.09
N SER A 632 5.22 -7.07 -29.97
CA SER A 632 5.12 -8.35 -29.26
C SER A 632 6.42 -8.65 -28.51
N LEU A 633 6.30 -9.23 -27.32
CA LEU A 633 7.45 -9.76 -26.59
C LEU A 633 7.71 -11.18 -27.06
N ILE A 634 8.89 -11.41 -27.64
CA ILE A 634 9.29 -12.64 -28.32
C ILE A 634 10.37 -13.41 -27.55
N ASP A 635 10.60 -14.67 -27.93
CA ASP A 635 11.61 -15.52 -27.31
C ASP A 635 13.03 -14.92 -27.40
N ILE A 636 13.80 -15.09 -26.33
CA ILE A 636 15.19 -14.66 -26.19
C ILE A 636 16.05 -15.87 -25.79
N SER A 637 17.25 -15.99 -26.36
CA SER A 637 18.15 -17.12 -26.07
C SER A 637 18.54 -17.14 -24.59
N GLY A 638 18.35 -18.28 -23.94
CA GLY A 638 18.53 -18.45 -22.49
C GLY A 638 17.39 -17.91 -21.62
N GLY A 639 16.32 -17.38 -22.21
CA GLY A 639 15.11 -16.98 -21.48
C GLY A 639 14.19 -18.16 -21.16
N VAL A 640 13.45 -18.04 -20.05
CA VAL A 640 12.31 -18.92 -19.71
C VAL A 640 11.06 -18.05 -19.77
N ASN A 641 10.01 -18.51 -20.45
CA ASN A 641 8.80 -17.72 -20.73
C ASN A 641 9.13 -16.32 -21.27
N ARG A 642 10.07 -16.23 -22.22
CA ARG A 642 10.52 -14.98 -22.87
C ARG A 642 11.23 -13.96 -21.96
N ILE A 643 11.52 -14.33 -20.71
CA ILE A 643 12.28 -13.50 -19.75
C ILE A 643 13.63 -14.15 -19.46
N LYS A 644 14.72 -13.46 -19.81
CA LYS A 644 16.09 -13.85 -19.47
C LYS A 644 16.56 -13.10 -18.22
N ILE A 645 17.21 -13.82 -17.31
CA ILE A 645 17.73 -13.28 -16.05
C ILE A 645 19.22 -13.58 -15.97
N GLU A 646 20.02 -12.55 -15.73
CA GLU A 646 21.47 -12.67 -15.49
C GLU A 646 21.83 -12.08 -14.12
N ASN A 647 22.83 -12.63 -13.45
CA ASN A 647 23.40 -12.01 -12.24
C ASN A 647 24.30 -10.79 -12.61
N GLU A 648 24.87 -10.10 -11.62
CA GLU A 648 25.79 -8.96 -11.90
C GLU A 648 27.01 -9.38 -12.73
N SER A 649 27.49 -10.62 -12.57
CA SER A 649 28.61 -11.20 -13.33
C SER A 649 28.26 -11.55 -14.78
N GLY A 650 26.99 -11.51 -15.17
CA GLY A 650 26.50 -11.86 -16.51
C GLY A 650 26.21 -13.34 -16.71
N ASP A 651 26.28 -14.15 -15.65
CA ASP A 651 25.92 -15.57 -15.71
C ASP A 651 24.41 -15.73 -15.78
N LEU A 652 23.96 -16.68 -16.62
CA LEU A 652 22.55 -16.99 -16.78
C LEU A 652 21.99 -17.65 -15.50
N VAL A 653 20.95 -17.04 -14.94
CA VAL A 653 20.21 -17.61 -13.81
C VAL A 653 19.18 -18.59 -14.35
N SER A 654 19.61 -19.85 -14.47
CA SER A 654 18.79 -20.98 -14.92
C SER A 654 17.95 -21.60 -13.80
N SER A 655 18.30 -21.36 -12.53
CA SER A 655 17.46 -21.73 -11.39
C SER A 655 16.22 -20.84 -11.33
N GLU A 656 15.10 -21.41 -10.88
CA GLU A 656 13.92 -20.62 -10.46
C GLU A 656 14.18 -19.84 -9.16
N GLU A 657 15.44 -19.61 -8.77
CA GLU A 657 15.81 -18.99 -7.50
C GLU A 657 16.61 -17.71 -7.71
N LEU A 658 16.18 -16.61 -7.09
CA LEU A 658 16.92 -15.37 -6.90
C LEU A 658 17.30 -15.23 -5.43
N LYS A 659 18.44 -14.61 -5.14
CA LYS A 659 18.81 -14.29 -3.75
C LYS A 659 18.36 -12.89 -3.38
N CYS A 660 17.89 -12.73 -2.15
CA CYS A 660 17.54 -11.41 -1.64
C CYS A 660 18.79 -10.52 -1.48
N ASN A 661 18.58 -9.22 -1.65
CA ASN A 661 19.59 -8.14 -1.65
C ASN A 661 20.70 -8.26 -2.71
N GLU A 662 20.54 -9.14 -3.72
CA GLU A 662 21.39 -9.18 -4.89
C GLU A 662 20.74 -8.47 -6.09
N LYS A 663 21.56 -7.98 -7.03
CA LYS A 663 21.07 -7.37 -8.27
C LYS A 663 21.06 -8.38 -9.40
N TYR A 664 19.98 -8.33 -10.18
CA TYR A 664 19.79 -9.16 -11.36
C TYR A 664 19.39 -8.30 -12.55
N LYS A 665 19.87 -8.67 -13.73
CA LYS A 665 19.49 -8.06 -15.01
C LYS A 665 18.29 -8.83 -15.57
N ILE A 666 17.16 -8.14 -15.70
CA ILE A 666 15.95 -8.66 -16.35
C ILE A 666 15.97 -8.22 -17.81
N ILE A 667 15.99 -9.18 -18.72
CA ILE A 667 16.19 -8.97 -20.15
C ILE A 667 14.99 -9.53 -20.92
N VAL A 668 14.39 -8.68 -21.76
CA VAL A 668 13.29 -9.04 -22.66
C VAL A 668 13.60 -8.61 -24.09
N LYS A 669 12.99 -9.27 -25.07
CA LYS A 669 13.13 -8.94 -26.49
C LYS A 669 11.78 -8.55 -27.07
N VAL A 670 11.70 -7.34 -27.62
CA VAL A 670 10.51 -6.86 -28.32
C VAL A 670 10.70 -6.95 -29.82
N LYS A 671 9.63 -7.27 -30.54
CA LYS A 671 9.53 -7.18 -31.99
C LYS A 671 8.36 -6.29 -32.37
N ASN A 672 8.57 -5.39 -33.32
CA ASN A 672 7.48 -4.73 -34.01
C ASN A 672 6.91 -5.69 -35.07
N SER A 673 5.69 -6.15 -34.85
CA SER A 673 4.93 -7.05 -35.71
C SER A 673 3.92 -6.30 -36.60
N GLY A 674 3.85 -4.98 -36.46
CA GLY A 674 3.06 -4.08 -37.27
C GLY A 674 3.81 -3.54 -38.49
N GLU A 675 3.13 -2.65 -39.21
CA GLU A 675 3.57 -2.07 -40.49
C GLU A 675 4.15 -0.65 -40.33
N PHE A 676 4.08 -0.08 -39.12
CA PHE A 676 4.52 1.28 -38.82
C PHE A 676 5.72 1.32 -37.88
N TYR A 677 6.35 2.50 -37.74
CA TYR A 677 7.37 2.72 -36.72
C TYR A 677 6.70 2.94 -35.36
N GLU A 678 7.13 2.18 -34.34
CA GLU A 678 6.46 2.19 -33.04
C GLU A 678 7.31 2.77 -31.91
N ASN A 679 6.68 3.58 -31.07
CA ASN A 679 7.28 4.12 -29.84
C ASN A 679 6.89 3.25 -28.65
N VAL A 680 7.78 2.33 -28.28
CA VAL A 680 7.48 1.29 -27.30
C VAL A 680 7.91 1.71 -25.90
N SER A 681 6.95 1.75 -24.98
CA SER A 681 7.18 1.89 -23.54
C SER A 681 7.15 0.52 -22.85
N PHE A 682 7.76 0.41 -21.67
CA PHE A 682 7.81 -0.85 -20.93
C PHE A 682 7.36 -0.65 -19.48
N SER A 683 6.71 -1.66 -18.92
CA SER A 683 6.42 -1.77 -17.50
C SER A 683 6.80 -3.15 -17.01
N GLY A 684 7.24 -3.29 -15.77
CA GLY A 684 7.52 -4.60 -15.20
C GLY A 684 7.45 -4.61 -13.68
N ASN A 685 7.21 -5.78 -13.11
CA ASN A 685 7.21 -5.98 -11.68
C ASN A 685 7.67 -7.38 -11.29
N ILE A 686 8.28 -7.52 -10.11
CA ILE A 686 8.54 -8.80 -9.44
C ILE A 686 7.77 -8.74 -8.12
N GLY A 687 6.60 -9.38 -8.03
CA GLY A 687 5.71 -9.15 -6.89
C GLY A 687 5.35 -7.66 -6.75
N SER A 688 5.69 -7.06 -5.61
CA SER A 688 5.51 -5.61 -5.34
C SER A 688 6.64 -4.71 -5.85
N LEU A 689 7.76 -5.27 -6.36
CA LEU A 689 8.91 -4.51 -6.83
C LEU A 689 8.70 -4.07 -8.28
N LEU A 690 8.39 -2.79 -8.50
CA LEU A 690 8.17 -2.23 -9.84
C LEU A 690 9.50 -1.83 -10.51
N PHE A 691 9.58 -2.02 -11.82
CA PHE A 691 10.67 -1.56 -12.68
C PHE A 691 10.18 -1.25 -14.09
N SER A 692 10.99 -0.56 -14.89
CA SER A 692 10.69 -0.26 -16.28
C SER A 692 11.98 -0.25 -17.10
N HIS A 693 11.91 -0.71 -18.34
CA HIS A 693 13.01 -0.63 -19.30
C HIS A 693 13.03 0.73 -20.00
N VAL A 694 14.18 1.10 -20.54
CA VAL A 694 14.30 2.33 -21.34
C VAL A 694 13.41 2.22 -22.58
N PRO A 695 12.50 3.19 -22.82
CA PRO A 695 11.62 3.19 -23.99
C PRO A 695 12.39 3.17 -25.31
N ILE A 696 11.74 2.69 -26.37
CA ILE A 696 12.25 2.75 -27.74
C ILE A 696 11.51 3.85 -28.49
N GLN A 697 12.26 4.68 -29.20
CA GLN A 697 11.70 5.62 -30.17
C GLN A 697 11.89 5.04 -31.57
N ASN A 698 10.84 5.03 -32.39
CA ASN A 698 10.84 4.63 -33.80
C ASN A 698 11.38 3.20 -34.05
N LEU A 699 10.81 2.19 -33.38
CA LEU A 699 11.10 0.79 -33.71
C LEU A 699 10.53 0.46 -35.09
N ALA A 700 11.40 0.25 -36.08
CA ALA A 700 10.98 -0.03 -37.46
C ALA A 700 10.09 -1.28 -37.59
N PRO A 701 9.22 -1.38 -38.61
CA PRO A 701 8.46 -2.59 -38.93
C PRO A 701 9.36 -3.82 -39.02
N SER A 702 8.95 -4.94 -38.43
CA SER A 702 9.77 -6.16 -38.26
C SER A 702 11.06 -6.00 -37.45
N GLY A 703 11.34 -4.80 -36.92
CA GLY A 703 12.50 -4.51 -36.10
C GLY A 703 12.42 -5.21 -34.74
N THR A 704 13.56 -5.68 -34.23
CA THR A 704 13.67 -6.28 -32.90
C THR A 704 14.65 -5.52 -32.02
N SER A 705 14.38 -5.43 -30.73
CA SER A 705 15.30 -4.81 -29.76
C SER A 705 15.30 -5.57 -28.44
N GLU A 706 16.48 -5.76 -27.86
CA GLU A 706 16.64 -6.34 -26.52
C GLU A 706 16.75 -5.22 -25.49
N LYS A 707 16.06 -5.39 -24.36
CA LYS A 707 16.02 -4.42 -23.27
C LYS A 707 16.39 -5.07 -21.96
N THR A 708 17.36 -4.45 -21.30
CA THR A 708 17.90 -4.91 -20.02
C THR A 708 17.60 -3.89 -18.94
N ARG A 709 17.08 -4.35 -17.80
CA ARG A 709 16.94 -3.55 -16.59
C ARG A 709 17.56 -4.28 -15.42
N THR A 710 18.50 -3.62 -14.73
CA THR A 710 19.03 -4.13 -13.46
C THR A 710 18.05 -3.81 -12.34
N VAL A 711 17.69 -4.83 -11.58
CA VAL A 711 16.74 -4.78 -10.47
C VAL A 711 17.41 -5.34 -9.22
N ASN A 712 17.30 -4.64 -8.09
CA ASN A 712 17.79 -5.11 -6.79
C ASN A 712 16.68 -5.90 -6.09
N ILE A 713 16.89 -7.17 -5.76
CA ILE A 713 15.84 -8.04 -5.21
C ILE A 713 15.69 -7.79 -3.71
N THR A 714 14.92 -6.78 -3.34
CA THR A 714 14.63 -6.43 -1.94
C THR A 714 13.39 -7.14 -1.38
N LEU A 715 12.91 -8.18 -2.06
CA LEU A 715 11.72 -8.95 -1.69
C LEU A 715 12.07 -9.96 -0.59
N ALA A 716 11.11 -10.25 0.29
CA ALA A 716 11.24 -11.29 1.31
C ALA A 716 11.34 -12.68 0.66
N GLU A 717 11.73 -13.69 1.45
CA GLU A 717 11.70 -15.07 0.97
C GLU A 717 10.27 -15.49 0.59
N GLY A 718 10.09 -16.01 -0.61
CA GLY A 718 8.76 -16.31 -1.17
C GLY A 718 8.79 -16.59 -2.66
N THR A 719 7.63 -16.92 -3.23
CA THR A 719 7.47 -17.11 -4.69
C THR A 719 6.79 -15.88 -5.28
N TYR A 720 7.34 -15.35 -6.36
CA TYR A 720 6.92 -14.12 -7.02
C TYR A 720 6.84 -14.31 -8.52
N THR A 721 5.82 -13.73 -9.14
CA THR A 721 5.73 -13.64 -10.60
C THR A 721 6.43 -12.38 -11.08
N ILE A 722 7.42 -12.54 -11.95
CA ILE A 722 7.96 -11.46 -12.78
C ILE A 722 6.98 -11.24 -13.92
N ARG A 723 6.45 -10.03 -14.07
CA ARG A 723 5.67 -9.61 -15.25
C ARG A 723 6.40 -8.49 -15.95
N VAL A 724 6.43 -8.53 -17.29
CA VAL A 724 6.94 -7.45 -18.12
C VAL A 724 5.95 -7.22 -19.26
N GLY A 725 5.52 -5.98 -19.45
CA GLY A 725 4.65 -5.52 -20.51
C GLY A 725 5.34 -4.52 -21.42
N ALA A 726 5.18 -4.65 -22.74
CA ALA A 726 5.45 -3.61 -23.72
C ALA A 726 4.14 -2.87 -24.05
N ASN A 727 4.19 -1.56 -24.32
CA ASN A 727 2.99 -0.76 -24.55
C ASN A 727 3.22 0.32 -25.62
N ILE A 728 2.31 0.40 -26.57
CA ILE A 728 2.21 1.42 -27.63
C ILE A 728 0.80 2.07 -27.60
N PRO A 729 0.60 3.28 -28.16
CA PRO A 729 -0.68 4.01 -28.05
C PRO A 729 -1.89 3.33 -28.69
N LYS A 730 -1.67 2.53 -29.73
CA LYS A 730 -2.69 1.73 -30.42
C LYS A 730 -2.05 0.39 -30.73
N ASP A 731 -2.57 -0.69 -30.18
CA ASP A 731 -2.06 -2.03 -30.38
C ASP A 731 -3.20 -2.97 -30.79
N ASP A 732 -3.04 -3.61 -31.93
CA ASP A 732 -4.05 -4.49 -32.50
C ASP A 732 -4.06 -5.89 -31.84
N ASN A 733 -3.05 -6.22 -31.01
CA ASN A 733 -2.97 -7.46 -30.25
C ASN A 733 -2.31 -7.29 -28.87
N GLU A 734 -2.97 -6.55 -27.97
CA GLU A 734 -2.48 -6.31 -26.59
C GLU A 734 -2.09 -7.56 -25.79
N GLY A 735 -2.58 -8.75 -26.17
CA GLY A 735 -2.34 -10.02 -25.46
C GLY A 735 -0.92 -10.59 -25.59
N ASP A 736 -0.16 -10.25 -26.64
CA ASP A 736 1.21 -10.77 -26.84
C ASP A 736 2.32 -9.84 -26.34
N ASN A 737 1.90 -8.72 -25.75
CA ASN A 737 2.75 -7.70 -25.15
C ASN A 737 3.18 -7.98 -23.73
N ILE A 738 2.60 -9.01 -23.09
CA ILE A 738 2.83 -9.31 -21.68
C ILE A 738 3.48 -10.68 -21.56
N VAL A 739 4.61 -10.74 -20.85
CA VAL A 739 5.29 -11.99 -20.52
C VAL A 739 5.42 -12.12 -19.02
N GLN A 740 5.36 -13.36 -18.54
CA GLN A 740 5.46 -13.65 -17.11
C GLN A 740 6.29 -14.89 -16.81
N ARG A 741 7.04 -14.83 -15.71
CA ARG A 741 7.90 -15.92 -15.23
C ARG A 741 7.86 -15.96 -13.71
N ASP A 742 7.50 -17.10 -13.14
CA ASP A 742 7.57 -17.30 -11.69
C ASP A 742 9.01 -17.54 -11.24
N ILE A 743 9.34 -17.00 -10.07
CA ILE A 743 10.65 -17.09 -9.46
C ILE A 743 10.50 -17.17 -7.95
N LYS A 744 11.33 -17.96 -7.31
CA LYS A 744 11.45 -18.06 -5.86
C LYS A 744 12.58 -17.15 -5.40
N VAL A 745 12.30 -16.25 -4.48
CA VAL A 745 13.34 -15.49 -3.78
C VAL A 745 13.73 -16.29 -2.54
N VAL A 746 15.01 -16.62 -2.42
CA VAL A 746 15.57 -17.37 -1.29
C VAL A 746 16.55 -16.49 -0.53
N CYS A 747 16.27 -16.28 0.74
CA CYS A 747 17.20 -15.64 1.65
C CYS A 747 18.00 -16.73 2.35
N LYS A 748 19.12 -17.18 1.76
CA LYS A 748 20.04 -18.04 2.50
C LYS A 748 20.59 -17.25 3.68
N ALA A 749 20.40 -17.78 4.89
CA ALA A 749 21.22 -17.44 6.04
C ALA A 749 22.66 -17.83 5.72
N THR A 750 23.42 -16.90 5.14
CA THR A 750 24.87 -16.98 5.23
C THR A 750 25.20 -16.87 6.71
N GLU A 751 25.74 -17.94 7.30
CA GLU A 751 26.48 -17.83 8.56
C GLU A 751 27.48 -16.67 8.40
N PRO A 752 27.31 -15.55 9.12
CA PRO A 752 28.21 -14.43 8.95
C PRO A 752 29.47 -14.74 9.76
N SER A 753 30.58 -14.90 9.06
CA SER A 753 31.91 -14.70 9.63
C SER A 753 31.90 -13.42 10.46
N VAL A 754 32.17 -13.54 11.75
CA VAL A 754 32.30 -12.43 12.69
C VAL A 754 33.35 -11.45 12.17
N HIS A 755 32.95 -10.37 11.50
CA HIS A 755 33.83 -9.24 11.24
C HIS A 755 33.99 -8.46 12.54
N LYS A 756 34.96 -8.90 13.36
CA LYS A 756 35.61 -8.01 14.32
C LYS A 756 36.34 -6.94 13.50
N PRO A 757 36.19 -5.63 13.80
CA PRO A 757 37.00 -4.63 13.14
C PRO A 757 38.48 -4.88 13.48
N PHE A 758 39.31 -5.12 12.47
CA PHE A 758 40.77 -5.10 12.56
C PHE A 758 41.26 -3.78 11.96
N CYS A 759 42.29 -3.17 12.56
CA CYS A 759 42.95 -2.00 11.97
C CYS A 759 43.65 -2.44 10.68
N ILE A 760 43.33 -1.81 9.55
CA ILE A 760 43.98 -2.06 8.25
C ILE A 760 44.92 -0.90 7.99
N ASP A 761 46.15 -1.22 7.58
CA ASP A 761 47.14 -0.27 7.06
C ASP A 761 46.61 0.50 5.83
N SER A 762 47.22 1.65 5.48
CA SER A 762 46.89 2.58 4.38
C SER A 762 46.87 1.98 2.97
N ASP A 763 47.08 0.68 2.84
CA ASP A 763 47.40 -0.01 1.60
C ASP A 763 46.30 -0.99 1.18
N ASN A 764 45.15 -1.01 1.88
CA ASN A 764 44.03 -1.92 1.59
C ASN A 764 44.42 -3.42 1.57
N GLY A 765 45.38 -3.83 2.41
CA GLY A 765 45.66 -5.24 2.69
C GLY A 765 46.48 -5.99 1.62
N LYS A 766 47.37 -5.32 0.88
CA LYS A 766 48.19 -5.99 -0.15
C LYS A 766 49.52 -6.61 0.34
N ASP A 767 50.05 -6.21 1.49
CA ASP A 767 51.28 -6.79 2.04
C ASP A 767 51.04 -7.47 3.39
N PHE A 768 50.56 -8.71 3.37
CA PHE A 768 50.71 -9.62 4.52
C PHE A 768 51.49 -10.88 4.12
N GLY A 769 52.75 -10.64 3.76
CA GLY A 769 53.78 -11.68 3.67
C GLY A 769 54.59 -11.73 4.96
N THR A 770 54.27 -12.70 5.84
CA THR A 770 55.12 -13.25 6.91
C THR A 770 55.75 -12.31 7.96
N LYS A 771 55.30 -12.52 9.23
CA LYS A 771 55.84 -12.09 10.55
C LYS A 771 55.32 -10.75 11.12
N GLY A 772 54.61 -10.84 12.26
CA GLY A 772 54.62 -9.81 13.32
C GLY A 772 53.26 -9.34 13.87
N ASN A 773 52.96 -9.76 15.12
CA ASN A 773 52.15 -9.16 16.20
C ASN A 773 50.78 -8.48 15.96
N VAL A 774 49.79 -8.94 16.74
CA VAL A 774 48.39 -8.49 16.81
C VAL A 774 48.25 -7.24 17.70
N SER A 775 47.57 -6.20 17.22
CA SER A 775 47.17 -5.01 17.98
C SER A 775 45.83 -5.22 18.71
N TYR A 776 45.69 -4.73 19.95
CA TYR A 776 44.45 -4.79 20.74
C TYR A 776 43.69 -3.46 20.70
N LEU A 777 42.36 -3.53 20.68
CA LEU A 777 41.44 -2.39 20.84
C LEU A 777 41.15 -2.15 22.33
N THR A 778 41.33 -0.93 22.82
CA THR A 778 40.89 -0.48 24.15
C THR A 778 39.80 0.60 24.03
N LYS A 779 38.72 0.44 24.81
CA LYS A 779 37.56 1.35 24.88
C LYS A 779 37.91 2.62 25.67
N VAL A 780 37.58 3.81 25.16
CA VAL A 780 37.77 5.10 25.85
C VAL A 780 36.43 5.58 26.42
N THR A 781 36.41 6.09 27.66
CA THR A 781 35.20 6.57 28.36
C THR A 781 35.34 8.05 28.74
N ILE A 782 34.27 8.84 28.59
CA ILE A 782 34.17 10.26 28.99
C ILE A 782 33.42 10.34 30.33
N THR A 783 33.95 11.11 31.30
CA THR A 783 33.29 11.41 32.59
C THR A 783 32.57 12.76 32.58
N ASN A 784 31.43 12.84 33.27
CA ASN A 784 30.53 14.00 33.40
C ASN A 784 31.24 15.32 33.76
N GLY A 785 31.05 16.32 32.91
CA GLY A 785 31.23 17.74 33.22
C GLY A 785 30.09 18.53 32.57
N SER A 786 29.45 19.40 33.34
CA SER A 786 28.37 20.29 32.89
C SER A 786 28.67 20.97 31.56
N ILE A 787 27.78 20.78 30.59
CA ILE A 787 27.89 21.34 29.23
C ILE A 787 27.60 22.85 29.30
N GLN A 788 28.62 23.67 29.09
CA GLN A 788 28.48 25.03 28.57
C GLN A 788 29.28 25.10 27.27
N ASN A 789 28.55 25.17 26.15
CA ASN A 789 28.96 25.34 24.75
C ASN A 789 29.55 24.12 23.99
N PRO A 790 29.12 23.90 22.73
CA PRO A 790 29.69 22.87 21.86
C PRO A 790 30.94 23.39 21.13
N GLY A 791 32.09 22.78 21.40
CA GLY A 791 33.30 22.96 20.57
C GLY A 791 34.60 23.17 21.33
N GLN A 792 35.04 22.21 22.16
CA GLN A 792 36.46 22.10 22.55
C GLN A 792 36.77 20.67 23.05
N ILE A 793 37.93 20.14 22.66
CA ILE A 793 38.47 18.84 23.09
C ILE A 793 39.45 19.09 24.24
N ILE A 794 39.29 18.38 25.37
CA ILE A 794 40.26 18.32 26.46
C ILE A 794 40.71 16.86 26.62
N SER A 795 42.02 16.63 26.59
CA SER A 795 42.68 15.33 26.81
C SER A 795 43.07 15.15 28.28
N VAL A 796 42.77 14.01 28.91
CA VAL A 796 43.27 13.62 30.25
C VAL A 796 43.56 12.12 30.33
N THR A 797 44.64 11.76 31.05
CA THR A 797 45.26 10.43 31.18
C THR A 797 44.91 9.72 32.51
N TYR A 798 44.67 8.41 32.41
CA TYR A 798 44.59 7.28 33.38
C TYR A 798 44.42 7.44 34.91
N GLY A 799 43.52 6.60 35.47
CA GLY A 799 43.65 6.01 36.81
C GLY A 799 42.37 5.34 37.38
N ALA A 800 42.41 4.01 37.54
CA ALA A 800 41.69 3.13 38.51
C ALA A 800 40.13 3.00 38.53
N SER A 801 39.69 1.75 38.25
CA SER A 801 38.54 0.98 38.79
C SER A 801 37.10 1.52 38.90
N THR A 802 36.17 0.60 38.56
CA THR A 802 34.70 0.51 38.80
C THR A 802 33.77 1.05 37.70
N SER A 803 33.08 0.12 37.03
CA SER A 803 32.08 0.37 35.98
C SER A 803 30.66 0.07 36.46
N PHE A 804 29.76 1.05 36.35
CA PHE A 804 28.33 0.83 36.19
C PHE A 804 27.95 1.32 34.79
N ASP A 805 27.28 0.49 33.99
CA ASP A 805 26.85 0.85 32.64
C ASP A 805 25.51 1.60 32.67
N TYR A 806 25.48 2.82 32.14
CA TYR A 806 24.28 3.47 31.62
C TYR A 806 24.63 4.18 30.30
N CYS A 807 23.81 3.99 29.27
CA CYS A 807 23.73 4.87 28.10
C CYS A 807 22.31 5.38 27.98
N ILE A 808 22.17 6.69 27.80
CA ILE A 808 20.89 7.39 27.63
C ILE A 808 20.85 7.92 26.20
N ASP A 809 19.88 7.41 25.44
CA ASP A 809 19.33 7.94 24.18
C ASP A 809 20.13 7.90 22.86
N SER A 810 19.32 7.99 21.80
CA SER A 810 19.45 7.77 20.35
C SER A 810 20.59 8.46 19.56
N SER A 811 21.68 8.89 20.20
CA SER A 811 22.80 9.59 19.55
C SER A 811 24.19 8.99 19.80
N THR A 812 24.30 7.72 20.23
CA THR A 812 25.59 7.15 20.65
C THR A 812 26.52 6.86 19.47
N VAL A 813 27.68 7.53 19.44
CA VAL A 813 28.83 7.22 18.59
C VAL A 813 29.82 6.41 19.43
N ILE A 814 30.27 5.25 18.93
CA ILE A 814 31.34 4.49 19.58
C ILE A 814 32.64 4.84 18.84
N GLU A 815 33.59 5.42 19.55
CA GLU A 815 34.94 5.67 19.05
C GLU A 815 35.87 4.50 19.36
N TYR A 816 36.56 4.02 18.33
CA TYR A 816 37.65 3.07 18.45
C TYR A 816 38.96 3.77 18.08
N SER A 817 40.01 3.57 18.89
CA SER A 817 41.36 4.06 18.65
C SER A 817 42.31 2.89 18.45
N CYS A 818 43.07 2.89 17.36
CA CYS A 818 44.14 1.91 17.10
C CYS A 818 45.47 2.44 17.67
N PHE A 819 46.21 1.61 18.41
CA PHE A 819 47.57 1.92 18.87
C PHE A 819 48.57 0.89 18.32
N SER A 820 49.74 1.35 17.87
CA SER A 820 50.93 0.53 17.64
C SER A 820 52.03 0.93 18.63
N ASN A 821 52.93 -0.01 18.94
CA ASN A 821 54.02 0.19 19.91
C ASN A 821 55.29 0.82 19.31
N GLU A 822 55.23 1.40 18.11
CA GLU A 822 56.40 2.02 17.49
C GLU A 822 56.22 3.53 17.32
N THR A 823 57.30 4.25 17.62
CA THR A 823 57.39 5.71 17.67
C THR A 823 57.06 6.34 16.31
N GLY A 824 55.88 6.96 16.18
CA GLY A 824 55.52 7.76 15.02
C GLY A 824 54.02 8.08 15.00
N SER A 825 53.66 9.35 14.91
CA SER A 825 52.30 9.86 15.06
C SER A 825 51.29 9.35 14.03
N PHE A 826 50.15 8.82 14.50
CA PHE A 826 48.87 8.86 13.78
C PHE A 826 47.69 8.88 14.78
N PRO A 827 46.81 9.89 14.76
CA PRO A 827 45.49 9.78 15.35
C PRO A 827 44.45 9.69 14.22
N SER A 828 44.03 8.48 13.86
CA SER A 828 42.78 8.28 13.13
C SER A 828 41.79 7.58 14.06
N SER A 829 40.86 8.35 14.64
CA SER A 829 39.70 7.77 15.32
C SER A 829 38.71 7.30 14.25
N VAL A 830 38.32 6.02 14.30
CA VAL A 830 37.24 5.51 13.45
C VAL A 830 35.95 5.57 14.27
N ARG A 831 35.05 6.46 13.84
CA ARG A 831 33.70 6.58 14.41
C ARG A 831 32.80 5.51 13.82
N TYR A 832 32.41 4.52 14.62
CA TYR A 832 31.44 3.51 14.19
C TYR A 832 30.07 3.84 14.80
N LYS A 833 29.10 4.15 13.94
CA LYS A 833 27.72 4.43 14.32
C LYS A 833 26.92 3.14 14.18
N CYS A 834 26.33 2.64 15.28
CA CYS A 834 25.47 1.46 15.22
C CYS A 834 24.27 1.75 14.30
N PRO A 835 24.04 0.99 13.21
CA PRO A 835 22.98 1.29 12.25
C PRO A 835 21.55 1.12 12.81
N PHE A 836 21.38 0.30 13.87
CA PHE A 836 20.07 -0.14 14.38
C PHE A 836 19.87 0.10 15.90
N GLY A 837 20.68 0.98 16.50
CA GLY A 837 20.69 1.20 17.96
C GLY A 837 21.41 0.08 18.74
N CYS A 838 21.42 0.20 20.06
CA CYS A 838 22.16 -0.69 20.96
C CYS A 838 21.21 -1.38 21.94
N GLU A 839 21.49 -2.65 22.26
CA GLU A 839 20.87 -3.37 23.39
C GLU A 839 21.96 -4.13 24.14
N ASN A 840 22.04 -3.98 25.47
CA ASN A 840 23.11 -4.57 26.30
C ASN A 840 24.54 -4.30 25.78
N SER A 841 24.81 -3.08 25.32
CA SER A 841 26.13 -2.66 24.82
C SER A 841 26.61 -3.37 23.54
N VAL A 842 25.67 -3.93 22.74
CA VAL A 842 25.93 -4.53 21.42
C VAL A 842 25.05 -3.83 20.36
N CYS A 843 25.60 -3.53 19.17
CA CYS A 843 24.79 -3.00 18.07
C CYS A 843 23.74 -4.06 17.66
N ARG A 844 22.48 -3.67 17.49
CA ARG A 844 21.41 -4.58 17.08
C ARG A 844 21.65 -5.11 15.65
N ASP A 845 21.30 -6.38 15.44
CA ASP A 845 21.35 -7.05 14.13
C ASP A 845 19.99 -6.93 13.41
N SER A 846 20.03 -6.94 12.09
CA SER A 846 18.94 -6.76 11.12
C SER A 846 17.92 -7.90 11.04
N SER A 847 17.96 -8.86 11.96
CA SER A 847 17.02 -9.99 11.99
C SER A 847 15.78 -9.63 12.82
N ILE A 848 14.75 -9.14 12.11
CA ILE A 848 13.38 -8.74 12.52
C ILE A 848 13.23 -7.25 12.86
N SER A 849 12.78 -6.48 11.86
CA SER A 849 12.66 -5.02 11.85
C SER A 849 11.31 -4.50 12.38
N LEU A 850 10.90 -4.91 13.59
CA LEU A 850 9.66 -4.43 14.22
C LEU A 850 9.95 -3.62 15.50
N GLN A 851 9.46 -2.38 15.56
CA GLN A 851 9.50 -1.54 16.75
C GLN A 851 8.08 -1.16 17.20
N ASN A 852 7.73 -1.51 18.44
CA ASN A 852 6.48 -1.05 19.04
C ASN A 852 6.63 0.39 19.54
N LEU A 853 5.64 1.22 19.24
CA LEU A 853 5.57 2.62 19.61
C LEU A 853 4.42 2.87 20.58
N SER A 854 4.71 3.63 21.64
CA SER A 854 3.76 4.02 22.68
C SER A 854 3.64 5.54 22.88
N SER A 855 4.40 6.32 22.12
CA SER A 855 4.47 7.79 22.18
C SER A 855 4.94 8.37 20.84
N CYS A 856 4.69 9.66 20.63
CA CYS A 856 5.21 10.43 19.49
C CYS A 856 6.74 10.27 19.36
N SER A 857 7.25 10.13 18.13
CA SER A 857 8.66 9.82 17.88
C SER A 857 9.11 10.13 16.45
N VAL A 858 10.44 10.26 16.27
CA VAL A 858 11.07 10.36 14.95
C VAL A 858 11.43 8.96 14.46
N LEU A 859 10.99 8.63 13.25
CA LEU A 859 11.13 7.32 12.61
C LEU A 859 12.20 7.43 11.52
N ASN A 860 13.44 7.19 11.91
CA ASN A 860 14.64 7.48 11.11
C ASN A 860 15.48 6.24 10.76
N ILE A 861 14.95 5.05 10.99
CA ILE A 861 15.65 3.79 10.67
C ILE A 861 15.01 3.21 9.41
N PRO A 862 15.77 3.04 8.31
CA PRO A 862 15.22 2.52 7.06
C PRO A 862 14.85 1.04 7.18
N ASN A 863 13.87 0.60 6.40
CA ASN A 863 13.34 -0.79 6.39
C ASN A 863 12.70 -1.24 7.72
N MET A 864 12.40 -0.30 8.61
CA MET A 864 11.73 -0.59 9.88
C MET A 864 10.21 -0.54 9.75
N ILE A 865 9.57 -1.49 10.44
CA ILE A 865 8.14 -1.49 10.72
C ILE A 865 7.95 -0.94 12.13
N TYR A 866 7.25 0.18 12.23
CA TYR A 866 6.84 0.79 13.47
C TYR A 866 5.37 0.52 13.70
N LYS A 867 5.03 -0.06 14.86
CA LYS A 867 3.67 -0.48 15.17
C LYS A 867 3.16 0.20 16.43
N LEU A 868 2.03 0.90 16.37
CA LEU A 868 1.42 1.42 17.60
C LEU A 868 0.90 0.25 18.46
N ASN A 869 1.13 0.35 19.78
CA ASN A 869 0.59 -0.61 20.74
C ASN A 869 -0.48 -0.01 21.68
N ARG A 870 -0.79 1.29 21.51
CA ARG A 870 -1.80 2.04 22.25
C ARG A 870 -2.13 3.34 21.52
N ASN A 871 -3.21 4.00 21.94
CA ASN A 871 -3.50 5.38 21.54
C ASN A 871 -2.40 6.33 22.03
N VAL A 872 -2.01 7.27 21.17
CA VAL A 872 -0.97 8.28 21.40
C VAL A 872 -1.58 9.68 21.37
N TYR A 873 -1.19 10.50 22.34
CA TYR A 873 -1.68 11.87 22.50
C TYR A 873 -0.48 12.83 22.39
N ALA A 874 -0.56 13.81 21.49
CA ALA A 874 0.52 14.75 21.18
C ALA A 874 0.55 15.97 22.13
N PHE A 875 0.23 15.76 23.40
CA PHE A 875 0.24 16.77 24.45
C PHE A 875 0.68 16.15 25.79
N ASN A 876 1.39 16.92 26.63
CA ASN A 876 1.84 16.46 27.95
C ASN A 876 0.82 16.81 29.06
N ARG A 877 1.03 16.32 30.30
CA ARG A 877 0.15 16.63 31.46
C ARG A 877 0.06 18.13 31.83
N ASN A 878 0.88 18.97 31.22
CA ASN A 878 0.92 20.42 31.44
C ASN A 878 0.36 21.22 30.23
N ASN A 879 -0.25 20.56 29.22
CA ASN A 879 -0.68 21.18 27.97
C ASN A 879 0.43 21.90 27.18
N ASN A 880 1.70 21.46 27.30
CA ASN A 880 2.72 21.92 26.37
C ASN A 880 2.60 21.13 25.06
N ILE A 881 2.35 21.87 23.97
CA ILE A 881 2.16 21.37 22.60
C ILE A 881 3.41 20.63 22.13
N VAL A 882 3.26 19.38 21.69
CA VAL A 882 4.27 18.71 20.85
C VAL A 882 3.92 19.03 19.41
N ASN A 883 4.75 19.85 18.73
CA ASN A 883 4.42 20.38 17.40
C ASN A 883 4.06 19.30 16.39
N THR A 884 4.76 18.17 16.32
CA THR A 884 4.46 17.09 15.37
C THR A 884 4.59 15.75 16.08
N CYS A 885 3.64 14.83 15.91
CA CYS A 885 3.68 13.57 16.65
C CYS A 885 4.65 12.55 16.02
N PHE A 886 4.45 12.14 14.78
CA PHE A 886 5.36 11.21 14.09
C PHE A 886 6.04 11.87 12.90
N ILE A 887 7.36 11.71 12.81
CA ILE A 887 8.18 12.26 11.72
C ILE A 887 8.97 11.13 11.06
N ILE A 888 8.62 10.77 9.84
CA ILE A 888 9.33 9.75 9.05
C ILE A 888 10.47 10.43 8.29
N LYS A 889 11.71 10.02 8.57
CA LYS A 889 12.94 10.57 7.97
C LYS A 889 13.80 9.55 7.23
N ALA A 890 13.34 8.31 7.12
CA ALA A 890 14.06 7.24 6.44
C ALA A 890 13.19 6.56 5.39
N ASP A 891 13.84 6.07 4.35
CA ASP A 891 13.20 5.33 3.26
C ASP A 891 12.74 3.93 3.73
N ASN A 892 11.77 3.37 3.00
CA ASN A 892 11.24 2.02 3.24
C ASN A 892 10.69 1.82 4.67
N VAL A 893 10.15 2.88 5.28
CA VAL A 893 9.56 2.82 6.62
C VAL A 893 8.08 2.42 6.52
N THR A 894 7.64 1.47 7.33
CA THR A 894 6.21 1.20 7.52
C THR A 894 5.77 1.69 8.89
N PHE A 895 4.82 2.62 8.94
CA PHE A 895 4.05 2.98 10.12
C PHE A 895 2.70 2.26 10.10
N ASP A 896 2.48 1.35 11.04
CA ASP A 896 1.22 0.62 11.22
C ASP A 896 0.55 1.03 12.54
N GLY A 897 -0.51 1.82 12.43
CA GLY A 897 -1.29 2.28 13.57
C GLY A 897 -2.04 1.17 14.30
N SER A 898 -2.18 -0.03 13.72
CA SER A 898 -2.85 -1.19 14.34
C SER A 898 -4.27 -0.92 14.86
N GLY A 899 -4.97 0.04 14.26
CA GLY A 899 -6.29 0.52 14.67
C GLY A 899 -6.27 1.54 15.81
N PHE A 900 -5.11 1.88 16.36
CA PHE A 900 -4.99 2.89 17.43
C PHE A 900 -5.07 4.31 16.89
N LYS A 901 -5.38 5.22 17.81
CA LYS A 901 -5.54 6.65 17.56
C LYS A 901 -4.25 7.44 17.79
N VAL A 902 -4.04 8.49 16.99
CA VAL A 902 -3.10 9.58 17.23
C VAL A 902 -3.93 10.86 17.34
N VAL A 903 -3.86 11.53 18.49
CA VAL A 903 -4.73 12.66 18.83
C VAL A 903 -3.89 13.91 19.13
N GLY A 904 -4.22 15.02 18.50
CA GLY A 904 -3.59 16.33 18.71
C GLY A 904 -4.49 17.32 19.47
N GLU A 905 -4.22 18.62 19.29
CA GLU A 905 -4.99 19.74 19.89
C GLU A 905 -5.40 20.81 18.85
N LYS A 906 -5.29 20.49 17.56
CA LYS A 906 -5.63 21.34 16.40
C LYS A 906 -4.96 22.72 16.42
N SER A 907 -3.73 22.80 16.91
CA SER A 907 -2.91 24.02 16.93
C SER A 907 -2.30 24.31 15.55
N HIS A 908 -1.97 25.58 15.26
CA HIS A 908 -1.30 25.94 14.01
C HIS A 908 0.03 25.17 13.85
N PHE A 909 0.28 24.66 12.63
CA PHE A 909 1.50 23.94 12.23
C PHE A 909 1.76 22.60 12.95
N ASN A 910 0.72 21.93 13.47
CA ASN A 910 0.88 20.58 14.02
C ASN A 910 0.48 19.46 13.04
N TYR A 911 1.27 18.39 12.99
CA TYR A 911 1.02 17.25 12.11
C TYR A 911 0.89 15.95 12.89
N GLY A 912 -0.10 15.13 12.53
CA GLY A 912 -0.25 13.80 13.11
C GLY A 912 0.91 12.91 12.70
N ILE A 913 1.09 12.77 11.38
CA ILE A 913 2.25 12.12 10.77
C ILE A 913 2.78 13.02 9.66
N THR A 914 4.09 13.28 9.65
CA THR A 914 4.76 13.95 8.55
C THR A 914 5.91 13.12 8.00
N THR A 915 6.22 13.30 6.74
CA THR A 915 7.46 12.81 6.12
C THR A 915 8.39 13.97 5.78
N GLU A 916 9.70 13.70 5.68
CA GLU A 916 10.70 14.68 5.25
C GLU A 916 11.69 14.04 4.27
N LYS A 917 11.50 14.25 2.95
CA LYS A 917 12.45 13.80 1.93
C LYS A 917 12.66 12.28 1.90
N VAL A 918 11.58 11.51 1.92
CA VAL A 918 11.63 10.04 2.02
C VAL A 918 10.99 9.35 0.82
N LYS A 919 11.37 8.09 0.60
CA LYS A 919 10.80 7.23 -0.43
C LYS A 919 10.26 5.95 0.17
N ASN A 920 9.20 5.42 -0.43
CA ASN A 920 8.61 4.12 -0.06
C ASN A 920 8.14 4.06 1.41
N ALA A 921 7.58 5.15 1.94
CA ALA A 921 6.93 5.11 3.24
C ALA A 921 5.56 4.42 3.11
N THR A 922 5.16 3.61 4.08
CA THR A 922 3.81 3.04 4.18
C THR A 922 3.17 3.49 5.48
N ILE A 923 2.04 4.17 5.42
CA ILE A 923 1.25 4.60 6.59
C ILE A 923 -0.09 3.88 6.52
N LYS A 924 -0.41 3.06 7.51
CA LYS A 924 -1.66 2.28 7.48
C LYS A 924 -2.30 2.03 8.84
N ASN A 925 -3.58 1.66 8.81
CA ASN A 925 -4.34 1.21 9.99
C ASN A 925 -4.31 2.20 11.15
N VAL A 926 -4.39 3.51 10.91
CA VAL A 926 -4.32 4.52 11.98
C VAL A 926 -5.55 5.41 11.94
N LEU A 927 -6.03 5.83 13.12
CA LEU A 927 -7.00 6.92 13.24
C LEU A 927 -6.26 8.19 13.68
N ILE A 928 -6.36 9.27 12.91
CA ILE A 928 -5.68 10.55 13.20
C ILE A 928 -6.71 11.66 13.34
N GLU A 929 -6.71 12.33 14.50
CA GLU A 929 -7.64 13.43 14.81
C GLU A 929 -6.99 14.61 15.54
N ASP A 930 -7.59 15.79 15.37
CA ASP A 930 -7.20 17.05 16.01
C ASP A 930 -5.79 17.56 15.64
N PHE A 931 -5.40 17.53 14.36
CA PHE A 931 -4.19 18.17 13.85
C PHE A 931 -4.48 19.25 12.80
N TYR A 932 -3.51 20.09 12.48
CA TYR A 932 -3.56 21.02 11.36
C TYR A 932 -3.52 20.23 10.06
N TYR A 933 -2.55 19.32 9.92
CA TYR A 933 -2.58 18.27 8.90
C TYR A 933 -2.61 16.90 9.58
N GLY A 934 -3.59 16.08 9.26
CA GLY A 934 -3.62 14.69 9.76
C GLY A 934 -2.38 13.94 9.29
N ILE A 935 -2.17 13.89 7.97
CA ILE A 935 -0.96 13.36 7.34
C ILE A 935 -0.39 14.41 6.38
N PHE A 936 0.89 14.75 6.53
CA PHE A 936 1.60 15.69 5.66
C PHE A 936 2.76 14.99 4.94
N LEU A 937 2.64 14.82 3.63
CA LEU A 937 3.71 14.31 2.78
C LEU A 937 4.49 15.48 2.17
N ASN A 938 5.76 15.59 2.53
CA ASN A 938 6.64 16.66 2.07
C ASN A 938 7.87 16.08 1.38
N ASP A 939 8.00 16.34 0.08
CA ASP A 939 9.09 15.84 -0.77
C ASP A 939 9.18 14.30 -0.66
N THR A 940 8.06 13.61 -0.87
CA THR A 940 7.92 12.18 -0.61
C THR A 940 7.40 11.43 -1.83
N ASP A 941 8.09 10.37 -2.21
CA ASP A 941 7.75 9.61 -3.42
C ASP A 941 7.47 8.14 -3.14
N ASN A 942 6.72 7.51 -4.04
CA ASN A 942 6.46 6.06 -4.06
C ASN A 942 5.90 5.51 -2.74
N SER A 943 5.18 6.33 -1.99
CA SER A 943 4.67 6.01 -0.66
C SER A 943 3.19 5.63 -0.70
N PHE A 944 2.74 4.93 0.33
CA PHE A 944 1.39 4.37 0.41
C PHE A 944 0.69 4.79 1.70
N ILE A 945 -0.49 5.39 1.58
CA ILE A 945 -1.42 5.61 2.70
C ILE A 945 -2.62 4.69 2.49
N ASP A 946 -2.91 3.83 3.47
CA ASP A 946 -3.94 2.78 3.33
C ASP A 946 -4.76 2.55 4.58
N ASN A 947 -6.03 2.17 4.42
CA ASN A 947 -6.89 1.68 5.50
C ASN A 947 -6.84 2.54 6.78
N SER A 948 -6.86 3.87 6.63
CA SER A 948 -6.72 4.80 7.75
C SER A 948 -7.94 5.72 7.85
N ILE A 949 -8.21 6.23 9.05
CA ILE A 949 -9.31 7.17 9.33
C ILE A 949 -8.71 8.53 9.70
N ILE A 950 -8.89 9.53 8.84
CA ILE A 950 -8.32 10.87 9.04
C ILE A 950 -9.46 11.87 9.21
N GLN A 951 -9.69 12.29 10.46
CA GLN A 951 -10.89 13.06 10.80
C GLN A 951 -10.63 14.23 11.76
N GLN A 952 -11.50 15.24 11.75
CA GLN A 952 -11.45 16.38 12.70
C GLN A 952 -10.16 17.22 12.64
N ASN A 953 -9.38 17.10 11.57
CA ASN A 953 -8.19 17.92 11.33
C ASN A 953 -8.56 19.23 10.62
N PHE A 954 -7.61 20.15 10.47
CA PHE A 954 -7.81 21.32 9.59
C PHE A 954 -7.82 20.88 8.12
N ASN A 955 -6.74 20.25 7.63
CA ASN A 955 -6.78 19.42 6.42
C ASN A 955 -6.51 17.95 6.77
N GLY A 956 -7.11 17.03 6.03
CA GLY A 956 -6.92 15.59 6.25
C GLY A 956 -5.52 15.12 5.83
N ILE A 957 -5.33 14.94 4.52
CA ILE A 957 -4.06 14.49 3.93
C ILE A 957 -3.56 15.57 2.98
N TYR A 958 -2.31 16.00 3.13
CA TYR A 958 -1.71 17.07 2.34
C TYR A 958 -0.39 16.60 1.70
N LEU A 959 -0.27 16.75 0.38
CA LEU A 959 0.92 16.40 -0.41
C LEU A 959 1.54 17.66 -1.02
N THR A 960 2.84 17.84 -0.85
CA THR A 960 3.62 18.88 -1.54
C THR A 960 4.92 18.31 -2.08
N LEU A 961 5.27 18.66 -3.34
CA LEU A 961 6.46 18.14 -4.03
C LEU A 961 6.57 16.61 -3.95
N SER A 962 5.44 15.89 -3.90
CA SER A 962 5.37 14.47 -3.55
C SER A 962 4.71 13.69 -4.68
N SER A 963 5.47 12.84 -5.37
CA SER A 963 5.04 12.20 -6.61
C SER A 963 4.93 10.67 -6.53
N ASN A 964 4.11 10.07 -7.38
CA ASN A 964 3.96 8.61 -7.46
C ASN A 964 3.49 7.94 -6.14
N ASN A 965 2.78 8.67 -5.29
CA ASN A 965 2.20 8.12 -4.07
C ASN A 965 0.81 7.56 -4.33
N LYS A 966 0.39 6.62 -3.47
CA LYS A 966 -0.95 6.03 -3.51
C LYS A 966 -1.67 6.29 -2.19
N ILE A 967 -2.88 6.80 -2.28
CA ILE A 967 -3.80 6.98 -1.15
C ILE A 967 -5.00 6.10 -1.41
N ALA A 968 -5.21 5.06 -0.60
CA ALA A 968 -6.28 4.11 -0.84
C ALA A 968 -7.05 3.65 0.40
N ASN A 969 -8.26 3.14 0.15
CA ASN A 969 -9.11 2.44 1.13
C ASN A 969 -9.30 3.19 2.46
N SER A 970 -9.16 4.52 2.46
CA SER A 970 -9.16 5.34 3.66
C SER A 970 -10.46 6.14 3.79
N ILE A 971 -10.80 6.48 5.03
CA ILE A 971 -11.93 7.35 5.35
C ILE A 971 -11.37 8.71 5.75
N VAL A 972 -11.69 9.75 4.99
CA VAL A 972 -11.23 11.13 5.26
C VAL A 972 -12.46 11.99 5.45
N ASN A 973 -12.79 12.36 6.69
CA ASN A 973 -14.08 12.99 6.98
C ASN A 973 -14.03 14.03 8.10
N ASN A 974 -14.98 14.97 8.12
CA ASN A 974 -15.07 15.98 9.20
C ASN A 974 -13.79 16.81 9.38
N ASN A 975 -12.95 16.94 8.34
CA ASN A 975 -11.84 17.90 8.34
C ASN A 975 -12.36 19.29 7.97
N THR A 976 -11.78 20.35 8.53
CA THR A 976 -12.38 21.69 8.53
C THR A 976 -12.33 22.34 7.15
N TYR A 977 -11.18 22.25 6.47
CA TYR A 977 -10.94 22.86 5.17
C TYR A 977 -11.04 21.79 4.08
N SER A 978 -9.96 21.10 3.72
CA SER A 978 -10.01 20.07 2.67
C SER A 978 -9.75 18.66 3.18
N GLY A 979 -10.31 17.67 2.50
CA GLY A 979 -10.07 16.25 2.75
C GLY A 979 -8.66 15.83 2.32
N ILE A 980 -8.41 15.79 1.01
CA ILE A 980 -7.12 15.46 0.40
C ILE A 980 -6.65 16.61 -0.48
N VAL A 981 -5.43 17.10 -0.26
CA VAL A 981 -4.81 18.19 -1.03
C VAL A 981 -3.56 17.68 -1.74
N VAL A 982 -3.50 17.87 -3.06
CA VAL A 982 -2.35 17.56 -3.92
C VAL A 982 -1.83 18.88 -4.49
N PHE A 983 -0.71 19.35 -3.95
CA PHE A 983 -0.23 20.71 -4.18
C PHE A 983 1.19 20.72 -4.76
N ASN A 984 1.47 21.73 -5.60
CA ASN A 984 2.80 22.19 -6.00
C ASN A 984 3.75 21.07 -6.45
N GLY A 985 3.56 20.59 -7.68
CA GLY A 985 4.45 19.59 -8.30
C GLY A 985 4.29 18.18 -7.75
N SER A 986 3.18 17.88 -7.08
CA SER A 986 2.86 16.53 -6.60
C SER A 986 2.19 15.73 -7.71
N ASN A 987 3.00 15.12 -8.58
CA ASN A 987 2.54 14.56 -9.85
C ASN A 987 2.37 13.05 -9.79
N LEU A 988 1.57 12.49 -10.72
CA LEU A 988 1.44 11.04 -10.92
C LEU A 988 0.98 10.26 -9.68
N ASN A 989 0.27 10.92 -8.75
CA ASN A 989 -0.28 10.25 -7.57
C ASN A 989 -1.59 9.51 -7.92
N THR A 990 -1.90 8.45 -7.19
CA THR A 990 -3.15 7.68 -7.31
C THR A 990 -3.98 7.81 -6.04
N ILE A 991 -5.18 8.38 -6.15
CA ILE A 991 -6.17 8.47 -5.08
C ILE A 991 -7.30 7.51 -5.43
N THR A 992 -7.47 6.41 -4.69
CA THR A 992 -8.44 5.37 -5.08
C THR A 992 -9.18 4.67 -3.95
N ARG A 993 -10.47 4.38 -4.15
CA ARG A 993 -11.32 3.65 -3.17
C ARG A 993 -11.39 4.31 -1.79
N ASN A 994 -11.27 5.63 -1.73
CA ASN A 994 -11.43 6.40 -0.49
C ASN A 994 -12.88 6.86 -0.31
N LYS A 995 -13.30 6.99 0.95
CA LYS A 995 -14.56 7.64 1.33
C LYS A 995 -14.25 9.01 1.92
N ILE A 996 -14.64 10.07 1.23
CA ILE A 996 -14.28 11.45 1.56
C ILE A 996 -15.55 12.26 1.77
N SER A 997 -15.76 12.83 2.96
CA SER A 997 -16.99 13.56 3.22
C SER A 997 -16.99 14.56 4.37
N ASP A 998 -17.97 15.46 4.35
CA ASP A 998 -18.31 16.34 5.47
C ASP A 998 -17.20 17.34 5.81
N HIS A 999 -16.64 17.99 4.77
CA HIS A 999 -15.69 19.09 4.92
C HIS A 999 -16.43 20.42 4.86
N SER A 1000 -16.64 21.06 6.02
CA SER A 1000 -17.58 22.17 6.19
C SER A 1000 -17.28 23.38 5.32
N ASP A 1001 -15.99 23.69 5.13
CA ASP A 1001 -15.56 24.94 4.50
C ASP A 1001 -14.62 24.73 3.30
N GLY A 1002 -14.50 23.51 2.79
CA GLY A 1002 -13.60 23.23 1.65
C GLY A 1002 -13.85 21.91 0.95
N ASP A 1003 -12.86 21.50 0.16
CA ASP A 1003 -13.03 20.51 -0.90
C ASP A 1003 -12.80 19.08 -0.42
N GLY A 1004 -13.48 18.12 -1.07
CA GLY A 1004 -13.20 16.70 -0.88
C GLY A 1004 -11.76 16.38 -1.31
N ILE A 1005 -11.47 16.61 -2.60
CA ILE A 1005 -10.15 16.46 -3.18
C ILE A 1005 -9.79 17.76 -3.92
N LEU A 1006 -8.68 18.38 -3.56
CA LEU A 1006 -8.13 19.54 -4.26
C LEU A 1006 -6.81 19.18 -4.96
N ILE A 1007 -6.72 19.46 -6.26
CA ILE A 1007 -5.48 19.39 -7.05
C ILE A 1007 -5.10 20.78 -7.53
N GLU A 1008 -3.94 21.25 -7.10
CA GLU A 1008 -3.39 22.55 -7.50
C GLU A 1008 -1.92 22.41 -7.96
N LYS A 1009 -1.58 23.06 -9.09
CA LYS A 1009 -0.23 23.07 -9.68
C LYS A 1009 0.38 21.68 -9.81
N SER A 1010 -0.44 20.68 -10.12
CA SER A 1010 -0.06 19.26 -10.13
C SER A 1010 -0.68 18.52 -11.31
N ILE A 1011 0.10 17.64 -11.94
CA ILE A 1011 -0.24 17.03 -13.23
C ILE A 1011 -0.23 15.49 -13.18
N GLY A 1012 -1.01 14.87 -14.07
CA GLY A 1012 -0.95 13.43 -14.30
C GLY A 1012 -1.48 12.57 -13.14
N ASN A 1013 -2.22 13.13 -12.19
CA ASN A 1013 -2.78 12.36 -11.07
C ASN A 1013 -4.00 11.55 -11.50
N ASN A 1014 -4.20 10.39 -10.89
CA ASN A 1014 -5.31 9.50 -11.13
C ASN A 1014 -6.23 9.41 -9.90
N ILE A 1015 -7.47 9.87 -10.04
CA ILE A 1015 -8.50 9.86 -9.02
C ILE A 1015 -9.56 8.86 -9.46
N ASN A 1016 -9.57 7.66 -8.88
CA ASN A 1016 -10.45 6.60 -9.35
C ASN A 1016 -11.17 5.79 -8.27
N ASP A 1017 -12.43 5.43 -8.52
CA ASP A 1017 -13.24 4.60 -7.62
C ASP A 1017 -13.46 5.20 -6.21
N ASN A 1018 -13.38 6.53 -6.04
CA ASN A 1018 -13.63 7.18 -4.75
C ASN A 1018 -15.10 7.53 -4.56
N LYS A 1019 -15.54 7.60 -3.30
CA LYS A 1019 -16.85 8.13 -2.90
C LYS A 1019 -16.66 9.49 -2.22
N VAL A 1020 -17.09 10.56 -2.87
CA VAL A 1020 -16.88 11.95 -2.42
C VAL A 1020 -18.21 12.66 -2.23
N GLU A 1021 -18.58 12.96 -0.98
CA GLU A 1021 -19.91 13.51 -0.68
C GLU A 1021 -19.92 14.62 0.38
N ARG A 1022 -20.87 15.56 0.28
CA ARG A 1022 -21.13 16.60 1.31
C ARG A 1022 -19.94 17.52 1.59
N ASN A 1023 -19.36 18.08 0.53
CA ASN A 1023 -18.24 19.04 0.59
C ASN A 1023 -18.57 20.31 -0.24
N LEU A 1024 -17.78 21.37 -0.11
CA LEU A 1024 -17.96 22.58 -0.93
C LEU A 1024 -17.75 22.27 -2.41
N GLN A 1025 -16.59 21.71 -2.76
CA GLN A 1025 -16.35 21.04 -4.04
C GLN A 1025 -16.11 19.57 -3.77
N GLY A 1026 -16.68 18.69 -4.60
CA GLY A 1026 -16.35 17.27 -4.54
C GLY A 1026 -14.88 17.07 -4.92
N ILE A 1027 -14.56 17.34 -6.19
CA ILE A 1027 -13.21 17.31 -6.72
C ILE A 1027 -12.93 18.65 -7.40
N ASP A 1028 -11.93 19.39 -6.92
CA ASP A 1028 -11.48 20.65 -7.50
C ASP A 1028 -10.09 20.50 -8.15
N ILE A 1029 -9.97 20.92 -9.41
CA ILE A 1029 -8.75 20.95 -10.20
C ILE A 1029 -8.49 22.40 -10.60
N PHE A 1030 -7.47 23.00 -9.99
CA PHE A 1030 -7.23 24.44 -10.06
C PHE A 1030 -5.79 24.77 -10.50
N ASP A 1031 -5.60 25.95 -11.09
CA ASP A 1031 -4.32 26.60 -11.44
C ASP A 1031 -3.30 25.69 -12.17
N LYS A 1032 -3.53 25.50 -13.48
CA LYS A 1032 -2.62 24.78 -14.41
C LYS A 1032 -2.40 23.31 -14.06
N SER A 1033 -3.36 22.68 -13.38
CA SER A 1033 -3.34 21.26 -13.05
C SER A 1033 -3.84 20.42 -14.23
N SER A 1034 -2.98 20.26 -15.23
CA SER A 1034 -3.33 19.60 -16.50
C SER A 1034 -3.09 18.09 -16.50
N GLY A 1035 -3.82 17.35 -17.34
CA GLY A 1035 -3.55 15.93 -17.59
C GLY A 1035 -3.94 14.97 -16.46
N ASN A 1036 -4.83 15.38 -15.54
CA ASN A 1036 -5.32 14.51 -14.48
C ASN A 1036 -6.52 13.66 -14.97
N ASN A 1037 -6.66 12.44 -14.44
CA ASN A 1037 -7.72 11.51 -14.78
C ASN A 1037 -8.65 11.29 -13.59
N ILE A 1038 -9.95 11.55 -13.78
CA ILE A 1038 -11.02 11.36 -12.80
C ILE A 1038 -11.93 10.26 -13.35
N ASN A 1039 -11.81 9.03 -12.85
CA ASN A 1039 -12.51 7.87 -13.41
C ASN A 1039 -13.33 7.07 -12.38
N LYS A 1040 -14.57 6.67 -12.70
CA LYS A 1040 -15.38 5.74 -11.85
C LYS A 1040 -15.64 6.21 -10.41
N ASN A 1041 -15.61 7.51 -10.14
CA ASN A 1041 -15.93 8.05 -8.82
C ASN A 1041 -17.44 8.20 -8.64
N THR A 1042 -17.91 8.05 -7.40
CA THR A 1042 -19.26 8.45 -6.97
C THR A 1042 -19.18 9.78 -6.25
N ILE A 1043 -19.69 10.84 -6.87
CA ILE A 1043 -19.54 12.22 -6.42
C ILE A 1043 -20.93 12.81 -6.20
N GLY A 1044 -21.30 13.12 -4.97
CA GLY A 1044 -22.64 13.66 -4.76
C GLY A 1044 -22.91 14.45 -3.50
N LYS A 1045 -23.97 15.27 -3.52
CA LYS A 1045 -24.32 16.17 -2.41
C LYS A 1045 -23.24 17.20 -2.10
N ASN A 1046 -22.43 17.59 -3.08
CA ASN A 1046 -21.45 18.67 -2.94
C ASN A 1046 -22.02 19.98 -3.53
N GLY A 1047 -21.32 21.11 -3.35
CA GLY A 1047 -21.59 22.35 -4.09
C GLY A 1047 -21.40 22.11 -5.59
N ASN A 1048 -20.16 22.12 -6.11
CA ASN A 1048 -19.92 21.49 -7.41
C ASN A 1048 -19.41 20.06 -7.23
N GLY A 1049 -19.85 19.13 -8.09
CA GLY A 1049 -19.35 17.76 -8.09
C GLY A 1049 -17.89 17.70 -8.52
N ILE A 1050 -17.62 18.12 -9.76
CA ILE A 1050 -16.26 18.27 -10.30
C ILE A 1050 -16.08 19.71 -10.79
N ALA A 1051 -15.03 20.38 -10.34
CA ALA A 1051 -14.67 21.71 -10.80
C ALA A 1051 -13.27 21.71 -11.45
N ILE A 1052 -13.16 22.29 -12.64
CA ILE A 1052 -11.92 22.39 -13.40
C ILE A 1052 -11.70 23.85 -13.81
N TYR A 1053 -10.75 24.50 -13.15
CA TYR A 1053 -10.43 25.91 -13.35
C TYR A 1053 -9.04 26.06 -13.98
N LEU A 1054 -8.97 26.79 -15.10
CA LEU A 1054 -7.72 27.20 -15.75
C LEU A 1054 -6.74 26.03 -16.00
N SER A 1055 -7.28 24.85 -16.31
CA SER A 1055 -6.54 23.59 -16.42
C SER A 1055 -6.91 22.82 -17.69
N LEU A 1056 -5.94 22.12 -18.29
CA LEU A 1056 -6.06 21.56 -19.64
C LEU A 1056 -5.98 20.04 -19.65
N ILE A 1057 -6.57 19.41 -20.67
CA ILE A 1057 -6.33 17.97 -20.99
C ILE A 1057 -6.66 17.03 -19.80
N ASN A 1058 -7.55 17.43 -18.90
CA ASN A 1058 -8.06 16.54 -17.86
C ASN A 1058 -9.14 15.63 -18.44
N VAL A 1059 -9.27 14.42 -17.92
CA VAL A 1059 -10.25 13.43 -18.37
C VAL A 1059 -11.17 13.09 -17.21
N ALA A 1060 -12.44 13.49 -17.29
CA ALA A 1060 -13.49 13.02 -16.39
C ALA A 1060 -14.30 11.94 -17.11
N SER A 1061 -14.21 10.69 -16.64
CA SER A 1061 -14.89 9.58 -17.31
C SER A 1061 -15.54 8.54 -16.40
N ASP A 1062 -16.65 7.96 -16.85
CA ASP A 1062 -17.31 6.85 -16.15
C ASP A 1062 -17.71 7.17 -14.69
N ASN A 1063 -17.84 8.46 -14.32
CA ASN A 1063 -18.20 8.87 -12.96
C ASN A 1063 -19.72 8.93 -12.76
N LEU A 1064 -20.20 8.63 -11.56
CA LEU A 1064 -21.57 8.88 -11.12
C LEU A 1064 -21.62 10.21 -10.34
N ILE A 1065 -22.19 11.25 -10.93
CA ILE A 1065 -22.23 12.62 -10.41
C ILE A 1065 -23.67 12.98 -10.07
N ARG A 1066 -24.02 12.96 -8.78
CA ARG A 1066 -25.44 13.06 -8.35
C ARG A 1066 -25.72 14.03 -7.22
N GLU A 1067 -26.90 14.65 -7.23
CA GLU A 1067 -27.39 15.46 -6.11
C GLU A 1067 -26.45 16.62 -5.71
N ASN A 1068 -25.55 17.09 -6.59
CA ASN A 1068 -24.71 18.26 -6.33
C ASN A 1068 -25.48 19.54 -6.65
N ASP A 1069 -25.06 20.71 -6.15
CA ASP A 1069 -25.65 21.98 -6.59
C ASP A 1069 -25.37 22.19 -8.09
N LEU A 1070 -24.15 21.87 -8.55
CA LEU A 1070 -23.78 21.79 -9.96
C LEU A 1070 -22.97 20.50 -10.20
N GLY A 1071 -23.24 19.76 -11.27
CA GLY A 1071 -22.59 18.47 -11.56
C GLY A 1071 -21.09 18.61 -11.87
N LEU A 1072 -20.76 19.23 -13.00
CA LEU A 1072 -19.38 19.48 -13.44
C LEU A 1072 -19.24 20.88 -14.05
N ILE A 1073 -18.23 21.63 -13.61
CA ILE A 1073 -17.88 22.93 -14.20
C ILE A 1073 -16.47 22.92 -14.79
N ILE A 1074 -16.32 23.52 -15.98
CA ILE A 1074 -15.03 23.91 -16.55
C ILE A 1074 -15.06 25.42 -16.77
N GLU A 1075 -14.09 26.13 -16.18
CA GLU A 1075 -13.92 27.56 -16.39
C GLU A 1075 -12.50 27.89 -16.85
N GLY A 1076 -12.38 28.47 -18.05
CA GLY A 1076 -11.09 28.89 -18.63
C GLY A 1076 -10.10 27.75 -18.92
N GLY A 1077 -10.57 26.49 -18.98
CA GLY A 1077 -9.79 25.30 -19.33
C GLY A 1077 -10.14 24.78 -20.73
N ALA A 1078 -9.15 24.34 -21.50
CA ALA A 1078 -9.27 23.82 -22.86
C ALA A 1078 -8.86 22.35 -22.95
N GLN A 1079 -9.35 21.65 -23.99
CA GLN A 1079 -8.96 20.27 -24.31
C GLN A 1079 -9.26 19.21 -23.23
N ASN A 1080 -10.13 19.49 -22.26
CA ASN A 1080 -10.58 18.49 -21.30
C ASN A 1080 -11.60 17.54 -21.96
N THR A 1081 -11.65 16.30 -21.50
CA THR A 1081 -12.57 15.27 -22.01
C THR A 1081 -13.53 14.82 -20.91
N ILE A 1082 -14.83 15.02 -21.11
CA ILE A 1082 -15.90 14.58 -20.23
C ILE A 1082 -16.64 13.46 -20.96
N LYS A 1083 -16.43 12.19 -20.57
CA LYS A 1083 -17.01 11.06 -21.29
C LYS A 1083 -17.66 9.97 -20.44
N ARG A 1084 -18.82 9.46 -20.85
CA ARG A 1084 -19.50 8.33 -20.18
C ARG A 1084 -19.80 8.53 -18.69
N ASN A 1085 -19.89 9.77 -18.25
CA ASN A 1085 -20.34 10.07 -16.89
C ASN A 1085 -21.87 9.99 -16.82
N THR A 1086 -22.39 9.58 -15.67
CA THR A 1086 -23.82 9.59 -15.37
C THR A 1086 -24.11 10.74 -14.41
N PHE A 1087 -24.84 11.73 -14.87
CA PHE A 1087 -25.32 12.84 -14.07
C PHE A 1087 -26.75 12.55 -13.61
N PHE A 1088 -27.04 12.71 -12.32
CA PHE A 1088 -28.34 12.37 -11.76
C PHE A 1088 -28.79 13.37 -10.69
N GLN A 1089 -29.91 14.07 -10.90
CA GLN A 1089 -30.50 14.99 -9.92
C GLN A 1089 -29.56 16.11 -9.40
N ASN A 1090 -28.66 16.67 -10.22
CA ASN A 1090 -27.93 17.88 -9.83
C ASN A 1090 -28.88 19.11 -9.87
N LYS A 1091 -28.74 20.07 -8.96
CA LYS A 1091 -29.78 21.09 -8.71
C LYS A 1091 -29.86 22.18 -9.78
N ASP A 1092 -28.73 22.69 -10.26
CA ASP A 1092 -28.66 23.76 -11.26
C ASP A 1092 -28.34 23.22 -12.65
N LYS A 1093 -27.08 22.86 -12.91
CA LYS A 1093 -26.61 22.35 -14.19
C LYS A 1093 -25.82 21.06 -14.00
N ASP A 1094 -26.00 20.11 -14.90
CA ASP A 1094 -25.16 18.91 -14.93
C ASP A 1094 -23.75 19.23 -15.44
N ILE A 1095 -23.64 20.00 -16.52
CA ILE A 1095 -22.36 20.47 -17.05
C ILE A 1095 -22.43 21.98 -17.34
N SER A 1096 -21.42 22.73 -16.91
CA SER A 1096 -21.25 24.14 -17.20
C SER A 1096 -19.86 24.42 -17.77
N LEU A 1097 -19.80 25.01 -18.97
CA LEU A 1097 -18.55 25.44 -19.62
C LEU A 1097 -18.53 26.97 -19.68
N GLN A 1098 -17.55 27.61 -19.04
CA GLN A 1098 -17.46 29.07 -18.90
C GLN A 1098 -16.08 29.61 -19.30
N GLY A 1099 -16.01 30.82 -19.85
CA GLY A 1099 -14.76 31.41 -20.33
C GLY A 1099 -14.15 30.69 -21.53
N ASN A 1100 -12.81 30.78 -21.70
CA ASN A 1100 -12.11 30.18 -22.84
C ASN A 1100 -12.04 28.64 -22.70
N THR A 1101 -13.05 27.96 -23.26
CA THR A 1101 -13.24 26.51 -23.18
C THR A 1101 -13.06 25.81 -24.52
N LYS A 1102 -12.18 26.34 -25.38
CA LYS A 1102 -11.96 25.79 -26.73
C LYS A 1102 -11.47 24.35 -26.68
N GLY A 1103 -12.08 23.48 -27.47
CA GLY A 1103 -11.62 22.09 -27.67
C GLY A 1103 -11.90 21.13 -26.53
N ASN A 1104 -12.76 21.47 -25.55
CA ASN A 1104 -13.27 20.47 -24.62
C ASN A 1104 -14.21 19.50 -25.34
N PHE A 1105 -14.11 18.21 -25.03
CA PHE A 1105 -14.93 17.14 -25.60
C PHE A 1105 -15.92 16.63 -24.57
N VAL A 1106 -17.20 16.60 -24.92
CA VAL A 1106 -18.28 16.05 -24.09
C VAL A 1106 -18.95 14.93 -24.88
N GLU A 1107 -18.75 13.67 -24.48
CA GLU A 1107 -19.14 12.51 -25.28
C GLU A 1107 -19.77 11.38 -24.46
N GLY A 1108 -20.91 10.85 -24.92
CA GLY A 1108 -21.49 9.62 -24.35
C GLY A 1108 -21.88 9.71 -22.87
N ASN A 1109 -22.10 10.91 -22.34
CA ASN A 1109 -22.57 11.11 -20.96
C ASN A 1109 -24.10 10.89 -20.88
N PHE A 1110 -24.56 10.39 -19.75
CA PHE A 1110 -25.98 10.18 -19.45
C PHE A 1110 -26.45 11.26 -18.47
N PHE A 1111 -27.61 11.87 -18.73
CA PHE A 1111 -28.23 12.91 -17.91
C PHE A 1111 -29.62 12.41 -17.49
N LEU A 1112 -29.81 12.17 -16.20
CA LEU A 1112 -30.96 11.45 -15.63
C LEU A 1112 -31.71 12.26 -14.56
#